data_AF-A0A9E4D9L3-F1
#
_entry.id   AF-A0A9E4D9L3-F1
#
_cell.length_a   1.000
_cell.length_b   1.000
_cell.length_c   1.000
_cell.angle_alpha   90.00
_cell.angle_beta   90.00
_cell.angle_gamma   90.00
#
_symmetry.space_group_name_H-M   'P 1'
#
loop_
_entity.id
_entity.type
_entity.pdbx_description
1 polymer ?
#
loop_
_entity_poly.entity_id
_entity_poly.type
_entity_poly.pdbx_seq_one_letter_code
_entity_poly.pdbx_strand_id
1 'polypeptide(L)'
;MRSLRARPARSLLWRGATVIVAVLLAALVLTLWLRAHPERILTALNAWLPGSVRVLEVRGPGASATGGRIERLRLELNGATLTIDDARWYWGLDSLRPLRFAPRSLTIARFEARLPPENDQARITEPLLPRFWTTAWWPALGQSDLTVERLLLRRHDSTELLSGRLMFADGGNAGSARLRIPQRGAAQLQWQPASDTPHAWHVDWSTDVQAPVHGVAELLADPLTGAIAWKLHAYLQTPGAIAGVRELQLDANGNADPFDAASALLVARMQADVTLDTPSAATRVRCTGGLSAAQSFATAITLDTCDGHFGDAGIVLRLPLLLALDADGSPQSLSSSGGTLQLDRLPIDLWEVQKLRLGAPATTLWQSGSTGLATPAIGLALRLAHASNDIHIGIDGHLDAAHVDPASPRVNLRATLRASHGALQLQPLELHTALAMAAGVFSTDGALQHATVGHLLDWHIAYTNASTALEGKLSLDSRDWRWGDGLLRALLGTRQPPFAADLRSGRLRMTARLDGRVARPRVRIEATADDLGGTIGRAAFVGLGCAPLSLTWESSRLRLHDDIDCSARSVNAGVTLDTLHLTLQQTAEGWRLRDAGAQLMGGSIAIAAADITGSGPIVATANIRGIDLARVEALLDDPALTLTGRLDGELPFTLQDGVPILRAGKVHSSGPGVIRYRPPTPPAQESTELALTRKALSNLEFDSVDATLDYGADGALTVGAAIRGRNPDLDAQRPVHLNLTLETNLRTLMQSLSAGERVNAWLEQHL
;
A
#
# COMPACT_ATOMS: atom_id res chain seq x y z
N MET A 1 108.90 -1.30 -20.38
CA MET A 1 109.46 -2.46 -19.63
C MET A 1 109.20 -2.28 -18.14
N ARG A 2 108.60 -3.30 -17.51
CA ARG A 2 108.66 -3.69 -16.08
C ARG A 2 108.46 -2.60 -15.00
N SER A 3 107.42 -2.71 -14.18
CA SER A 3 107.42 -3.63 -13.02
C SER A 3 106.14 -3.49 -12.18
N LEU A 4 105.63 -4.62 -11.72
CA LEU A 4 104.58 -4.74 -10.72
C LEU A 4 105.03 -4.10 -9.39
N ARG A 5 104.20 -3.22 -8.83
CA ARG A 5 104.20 -2.92 -7.38
C ARG A 5 102.77 -2.94 -6.86
N ALA A 6 102.50 -3.91 -6.01
CA ALA A 6 101.33 -3.96 -5.14
C ALA A 6 101.23 -2.66 -4.33
N ARG A 7 100.06 -1.99 -4.38
CA ARG A 7 99.73 -0.87 -3.50
C ARG A 7 99.04 -1.41 -2.23
N PRO A 8 99.37 -0.90 -1.04
CA PRO A 8 98.84 -1.41 0.21
C PRO A 8 97.40 -0.94 0.44
N ALA A 9 96.48 -1.88 0.70
CA ALA A 9 95.08 -1.65 1.05
C ALA A 9 94.87 -0.97 2.45
N ARG A 10 95.92 -0.41 3.07
CA ARG A 10 95.88 0.14 4.44
C ARG A 10 95.52 1.64 4.56
N SER A 11 95.44 2.40 3.46
CA SER A 11 95.17 3.86 3.52
C SER A 11 93.71 4.29 3.34
N LEU A 12 92.82 3.41 2.86
CA LEU A 12 91.38 3.68 2.79
C LEU A 12 90.69 3.47 4.15
N LEU A 13 91.08 2.43 4.90
CA LEU A 13 90.52 2.11 6.21
C LEU A 13 90.79 3.19 7.27
N TRP A 14 92.00 3.75 7.30
CA TRP A 14 92.34 4.83 8.24
C TRP A 14 91.63 6.15 7.96
N ARG A 15 91.43 6.51 6.68
CA ARG A 15 90.71 7.72 6.27
C ARG A 15 89.20 7.62 6.49
N GLY A 16 88.63 6.42 6.32
CA GLY A 16 87.24 6.13 6.72
C GLY A 16 87.04 6.26 8.23
N ALA A 17 87.98 5.74 9.03
CA ALA A 17 87.95 5.87 10.49
C ALA A 17 88.01 7.33 10.96
N THR A 18 88.80 8.20 10.31
CA THR A 18 88.89 9.63 10.70
C THR A 18 87.57 10.38 10.47
N VAL A 19 86.88 10.10 9.36
CA VAL A 19 85.57 10.69 9.05
C VAL A 19 84.52 10.21 10.05
N ILE A 20 84.52 8.91 10.39
CA ILE A 20 83.59 8.34 11.37
C ILE A 20 83.80 8.96 12.76
N VAL A 21 85.05 9.10 13.22
CA VAL A 21 85.36 9.73 14.52
C VAL A 21 84.97 11.21 14.54
N ALA A 22 85.19 11.94 13.45
CA ALA A 22 84.79 13.35 13.34
C ALA A 22 83.25 13.52 13.36
N VAL A 23 82.51 12.65 12.68
CA VAL A 23 81.03 12.66 12.70
C VAL A 23 80.49 12.30 14.09
N LEU A 24 81.08 11.32 14.77
CA LEU A 24 80.71 10.95 16.14
C LEU A 24 80.96 12.08 17.15
N LEU A 25 82.13 12.75 17.06
CA LEU A 25 82.44 13.91 17.89
C LEU A 25 81.52 15.10 17.59
N ALA A 26 81.25 15.38 16.32
CA ALA A 26 80.32 16.44 15.92
C ALA A 26 78.89 16.16 16.44
N ALA A 27 78.42 14.92 16.37
CA ALA A 27 77.11 14.53 16.89
C ALA A 27 77.03 14.63 18.43
N LEU A 28 78.11 14.29 19.13
CA LEU A 28 78.21 14.44 20.59
C LEU A 28 78.19 15.93 20.99
N VAL A 29 78.99 16.77 20.33
CA VAL A 29 79.01 18.22 20.54
C VAL A 29 77.65 18.83 20.24
N LEU A 30 77.02 18.43 19.13
CA LEU A 30 75.67 18.88 18.76
C LEU A 30 74.64 18.48 19.81
N THR A 31 74.69 17.25 20.33
CA THR A 31 73.78 16.80 21.39
C THR A 31 73.96 17.59 22.69
N LEU A 32 75.20 17.81 23.11
CA LEU A 32 75.50 18.61 24.31
C LEU A 32 75.05 20.07 24.13
N TRP A 33 75.26 20.65 22.95
CA TRP A 33 74.81 21.99 22.60
C TRP A 33 73.27 22.11 22.57
N LEU A 34 72.59 21.14 21.95
CA LEU A 34 71.13 21.10 21.88
C LEU A 34 70.49 21.01 23.28
N ARG A 35 71.11 20.26 24.19
CA ARG A 35 70.63 20.17 25.59
C ARG A 35 70.90 21.44 26.41
N ALA A 36 71.98 22.17 26.11
CA ALA A 36 72.36 23.38 26.84
C ALA A 36 71.58 24.65 26.43
N HIS A 37 70.95 24.66 25.24
CA HIS A 37 70.30 25.85 24.67
C HIS A 37 68.86 25.60 24.16
N PRO A 38 67.91 25.13 25.00
CA PRO A 38 66.54 24.82 24.58
C PRO A 38 65.77 26.02 24.00
N GLU A 39 65.96 27.22 24.54
CA GLU A 39 65.28 28.44 24.06
C GLU A 39 65.65 28.83 22.63
N ARG A 40 66.91 28.59 22.25
CA ARG A 40 67.38 28.85 20.87
C ARG A 40 66.79 27.83 19.89
N ILE A 41 66.56 26.60 20.34
CA ILE A 41 65.90 25.55 19.55
C ILE A 41 64.44 25.92 19.30
N LEU A 42 63.71 26.33 20.34
CA LEU A 42 62.32 26.77 20.21
C LEU A 42 62.19 27.93 19.21
N THR A 43 63.06 28.92 19.33
CA THR A 43 63.09 30.08 18.42
C THR A 43 63.41 29.66 16.98
N ALA A 44 64.40 28.79 16.79
CA ALA A 44 64.80 28.30 15.47
C ALA A 44 63.72 27.42 14.81
N LEU A 45 63.07 26.53 15.58
CA LEU A 45 61.99 25.68 15.07
C LEU A 45 60.75 26.52 14.73
N ASN A 46 60.36 27.48 15.57
CA ASN A 46 59.24 28.38 15.29
C ASN A 46 59.48 29.30 14.10
N ALA A 47 60.74 29.66 13.80
CA ALA A 47 61.08 30.41 12.59
C ALA A 47 61.02 29.56 11.31
N TRP A 48 61.07 28.24 11.43
CA TRP A 48 61.13 27.29 10.32
C TRP A 48 59.78 26.63 10.03
N LEU A 49 58.86 26.66 10.98
CA LEU A 49 57.51 26.13 10.87
C LEU A 49 56.55 27.19 10.30
N PRO A 50 55.44 26.78 9.66
CA PRO A 50 54.39 27.70 9.22
C PRO A 50 53.84 28.53 10.40
N GLY A 51 53.39 29.76 10.13
CA GLY A 51 52.90 30.67 11.19
C GLY A 51 51.71 30.16 12.00
N SER A 52 50.97 29.16 11.50
CA SER A 52 49.89 28.46 12.20
C SER A 52 50.36 27.42 13.22
N VAL A 53 51.65 27.06 13.22
CA VAL A 53 52.23 26.06 14.12
C VAL A 53 53.18 26.74 15.10
N ARG A 54 52.90 26.57 16.39
CA ARG A 54 53.75 27.07 17.47
C ARG A 54 54.27 25.92 18.32
N VAL A 55 55.59 25.78 18.41
CA VAL A 55 56.24 24.83 19.31
C VAL A 55 56.11 25.34 20.74
N LEU A 56 55.46 24.55 21.59
CA LEU A 56 55.24 24.83 23.00
C LEU A 56 56.35 24.23 23.89
N GLU A 57 56.86 23.06 23.54
CA GLU A 57 57.86 22.34 24.34
C GLU A 57 58.75 21.46 23.45
N VAL A 58 60.05 21.43 23.71
CA VAL A 58 61.01 20.46 23.16
C VAL A 58 61.85 19.90 24.30
N ARG A 59 61.78 18.60 24.54
CA ARG A 59 62.48 17.92 25.64
C ARG A 59 63.35 16.78 25.14
N GLY A 60 64.56 16.71 25.71
CA GLY A 60 65.52 15.64 25.44
C GLY A 60 66.00 15.51 23.99
N PRO A 61 66.28 16.61 23.24
CA PRO A 61 66.83 16.48 21.90
C PRO A 61 68.23 15.85 21.96
N GLY A 62 68.48 14.93 21.03
CA GLY A 62 69.78 14.29 20.85
C GLY A 62 70.02 13.89 19.41
N ALA A 63 71.28 13.96 18.98
CA ALA A 63 71.72 13.60 17.65
C ALA A 63 72.89 12.60 17.72
N SER A 64 72.93 11.65 16.80
CA SER A 64 74.01 10.68 16.66
C SER A 64 74.53 10.69 15.22
N ALA A 65 75.61 9.95 14.97
CA ALA A 65 76.15 9.79 13.62
C ALA A 65 75.18 9.10 12.63
N THR A 66 74.14 8.44 13.14
CA THR A 66 73.21 7.63 12.35
C THR A 66 71.75 8.07 12.51
N GLY A 67 71.46 9.09 13.33
CA GLY A 67 70.10 9.38 13.74
C GLY A 67 69.95 10.47 14.79
N GLY A 68 68.80 10.50 15.43
CA GLY A 68 68.52 11.37 16.56
C GLY A 68 67.21 11.03 17.24
N ARG A 69 66.96 11.69 18.38
CA ARG A 69 65.83 11.42 19.26
C ARG A 69 65.34 12.71 19.91
N ILE A 70 64.04 12.83 20.06
CA ILE A 70 63.37 13.81 20.92
C ILE A 70 62.46 13.04 21.87
N GLU A 71 62.60 13.26 23.17
CA GLU A 71 61.79 12.59 24.19
C GLU A 71 60.35 13.09 24.20
N ARG A 72 60.16 14.41 24.03
CA ARG A 72 58.84 15.02 23.91
C ARG A 72 58.90 16.29 23.06
N LEU A 73 57.95 16.43 22.15
CA LEU A 73 57.69 17.64 21.37
C LEU A 73 56.21 17.98 21.51
N ARG A 74 55.91 19.18 22.00
CA ARG A 74 54.54 19.69 22.10
C ARG A 74 54.39 20.89 21.20
N LEU A 75 53.34 20.90 20.40
CA LEU A 75 53.02 21.93 19.42
C LEU A 75 51.57 22.39 19.62
N GLU A 76 51.29 23.61 19.20
CA GLU A 76 49.95 24.15 19.05
C GLU A 76 49.71 24.43 17.58
N LEU A 77 48.55 24.03 17.07
CA LEU A 77 48.13 24.22 15.68
C LEU A 77 46.66 24.63 15.69
N ASN A 78 46.36 25.88 15.31
CA ASN A 78 44.99 26.40 15.20
C ASN A 78 44.09 26.08 16.42
N GLY A 79 44.65 26.26 17.64
CA GLY A 79 43.97 25.96 18.90
C GLY A 79 43.99 24.49 19.34
N ALA A 80 44.36 23.56 18.46
CA ALA A 80 44.63 22.17 18.82
C ALA A 80 46.01 22.02 19.45
N THR A 81 46.15 21.11 20.43
CA THR A 81 47.44 20.74 21.00
C THR A 81 47.91 19.40 20.43
N LEU A 82 49.11 19.36 19.86
CA LEU A 82 49.77 18.14 19.40
C LEU A 82 50.90 17.78 20.36
N THR A 83 50.97 16.52 20.77
CA THR A 83 52.03 15.99 21.65
C THR A 83 52.64 14.76 21.01
N ILE A 84 53.95 14.79 20.81
CA ILE A 84 54.74 13.71 20.23
C ILE A 84 55.71 13.24 21.31
N ASP A 85 55.53 12.01 21.81
CA ASP A 85 56.46 11.39 22.76
C ASP A 85 57.35 10.37 22.03
N ASP A 86 58.65 10.44 22.36
CA ASP A 86 59.71 9.54 21.88
C ASP A 86 59.74 9.41 20.35
N ALA A 87 60.10 10.51 19.68
CA ALA A 87 60.37 10.54 18.25
C ALA A 87 61.84 10.19 17.99
N ARG A 88 62.10 9.17 17.18
CA ARG A 88 63.45 8.71 16.80
C ARG A 88 63.57 8.68 15.30
N TRP A 89 64.60 9.28 14.75
CA TRP A 89 64.85 9.28 13.31
C TRP A 89 66.21 8.69 12.99
N TYR A 90 66.34 8.12 11.80
CA TYR A 90 67.56 7.54 11.27
C TYR A 90 67.88 8.12 9.89
N TRP A 91 69.16 8.45 9.68
CA TRP A 91 69.66 8.95 8.40
C TRP A 91 70.68 7.96 7.87
N GLY A 92 70.61 7.67 6.57
CA GLY A 92 71.58 6.88 5.84
C GLY A 92 72.59 7.78 5.14
N LEU A 93 73.81 7.28 4.96
CA LEU A 93 74.84 7.95 4.17
C LEU A 93 74.69 7.54 2.70
N ASP A 94 74.27 8.48 1.86
CA ASP A 94 73.97 8.24 0.44
C ASP A 94 75.17 8.48 -0.47
N SER A 95 76.02 9.47 -0.14
CA SER A 95 77.27 9.71 -0.84
C SER A 95 78.33 10.25 0.12
N LEU A 96 79.58 9.86 -0.09
CA LEU A 96 80.74 10.39 0.63
C LEU A 96 81.32 11.64 -0.06
N ARG A 97 80.94 11.92 -1.32
CA ARG A 97 81.47 13.05 -2.12
C ARG A 97 80.43 13.57 -3.14
N PRO A 98 79.76 14.71 -2.88
CA PRO A 98 79.72 15.41 -1.60
C PRO A 98 79.08 14.54 -0.51
N LEU A 99 79.44 14.77 0.76
CA LEU A 99 78.83 14.07 1.89
C LEU A 99 77.32 14.37 1.91
N ARG A 100 76.49 13.36 1.65
CA ARG A 100 75.03 13.48 1.63
C ARG A 100 74.43 12.44 2.54
N PHE A 101 73.58 12.90 3.45
CA PHE A 101 72.73 12.05 4.27
C PHE A 101 71.30 12.16 3.76
N ALA A 102 70.60 11.02 3.65
CA ALA A 102 69.17 11.01 3.41
C ALA A 102 68.45 10.37 4.61
N PRO A 103 67.28 10.91 5.00
CA PRO A 103 66.47 10.28 6.02
C PRO A 103 65.99 8.91 5.52
N ARG A 104 66.01 7.92 6.42
CA ARG A 104 65.61 6.53 6.13
C ARG A 104 64.32 6.18 6.83
N SER A 105 64.24 6.49 8.12
CA SER A 105 63.03 6.23 8.89
C SER A 105 62.83 7.19 10.06
N LEU A 106 61.57 7.38 10.44
CA LEU A 106 61.12 8.10 11.63
C LEU A 106 60.13 7.22 12.39
N THR A 107 60.39 6.97 13.66
CA THR A 107 59.49 6.23 14.55
C THR A 107 59.03 7.13 15.68
N ILE A 108 57.72 7.21 15.90
CA ILE A 108 57.09 7.97 16.97
C ILE A 108 56.38 6.97 17.88
N ALA A 109 56.77 6.92 19.17
CA ALA A 109 56.13 6.00 20.10
C ALA A 109 54.68 6.40 20.43
N ARG A 110 54.42 7.70 20.57
CA ARG A 110 53.07 8.22 20.77
C ARG A 110 52.88 9.57 20.12
N PHE A 111 51.80 9.70 19.36
CA PHE A 111 51.31 10.95 18.80
C PHE A 111 49.90 11.19 19.35
N GLU A 112 49.69 12.25 20.11
CA GLU A 112 48.39 12.67 20.64
C GLU A 112 48.01 14.03 20.06
N ALA A 113 46.86 14.09 19.40
CA ALA A 113 46.22 15.33 18.99
C ALA A 113 44.99 15.60 19.86
N ARG A 114 44.90 16.80 20.44
CA ARG A 114 43.75 17.26 21.21
C ARG A 114 43.08 18.43 20.50
N LEU A 115 41.83 18.24 20.10
CA LEU A 115 41.03 19.23 19.39
C LEU A 115 40.67 20.41 20.32
N PRO A 116 40.51 21.64 19.77
CA PRO A 116 40.07 22.81 20.53
C PRO A 116 38.64 22.62 21.08
N PRO A 117 38.23 23.37 22.12
CA PRO A 117 36.85 23.37 22.59
C PRO A 117 35.91 23.91 21.51
N GLU A 118 34.76 23.26 21.31
CA GLU A 118 33.69 23.73 20.44
C GLU A 118 33.16 25.07 20.97
N ASN A 119 33.43 26.18 20.26
CA ASN A 119 32.59 27.36 20.38
C ASN A 119 31.43 27.14 19.42
N ASP A 120 30.20 27.14 19.93
CA ASP A 120 28.96 26.77 19.22
C ASP A 120 28.70 27.44 17.86
N GLN A 121 29.49 28.42 17.41
CA GLN A 121 29.40 28.97 16.03
C GLN A 121 30.73 29.42 15.42
N ALA A 122 31.88 29.12 16.04
CA ALA A 122 33.16 29.43 15.43
C ALA A 122 33.47 28.38 14.36
N ARG A 123 33.05 28.64 13.12
CA ARG A 123 33.63 27.95 11.94
C ARG A 123 35.14 28.02 12.12
N ILE A 124 35.80 26.87 12.08
CA ILE A 124 37.25 26.82 11.89
C ILE A 124 37.53 27.58 10.60
N THR A 125 37.92 28.85 10.69
CA THR A 125 38.13 29.75 9.53
C THR A 125 39.51 29.55 8.90
N GLU A 126 40.38 28.80 9.55
CA GLU A 126 41.71 28.42 9.06
C GLU A 126 41.81 26.89 9.00
N PRO A 127 42.34 26.30 7.92
CA PRO A 127 42.38 24.85 7.74
C PRO A 127 43.10 24.15 8.91
N LEU A 128 42.54 23.04 9.38
CA LEU A 128 43.09 22.26 10.50
C LEU A 128 44.54 21.82 10.29
N LEU A 129 44.96 21.62 9.04
CA LEU A 129 46.32 21.26 8.67
C LEU A 129 46.89 22.33 7.71
N PRO A 130 48.13 22.79 7.92
CA PRO A 130 48.79 23.63 6.94
C PRO A 130 49.23 22.80 5.73
N ARG A 131 49.47 23.45 4.58
CA ARG A 131 50.04 22.84 3.38
C ARG A 131 51.52 22.52 3.57
N PHE A 132 51.84 21.58 4.45
CA PHE A 132 53.20 21.28 4.91
C PHE A 132 54.14 20.88 3.76
N TRP A 133 53.63 20.35 2.63
CA TRP A 133 54.46 20.00 1.47
C TRP A 133 55.06 21.19 0.72
N THR A 134 54.58 22.41 1.01
CA THR A 134 55.17 23.64 0.49
C THR A 134 56.40 24.10 1.26
N THR A 135 56.69 23.47 2.40
CA THR A 135 57.83 23.83 3.24
C THR A 135 59.13 23.26 2.69
N ALA A 136 60.23 23.99 2.88
CA ALA A 136 61.55 23.60 2.37
C ALA A 136 62.08 22.26 2.94
N TRP A 137 61.49 21.78 4.04
CA TRP A 137 61.91 20.57 4.73
C TRP A 137 61.15 19.32 4.34
N TRP A 138 59.95 19.49 3.77
CA TRP A 138 59.09 18.38 3.41
C TRP A 138 59.73 17.39 2.43
N PRO A 139 60.45 17.82 1.36
CA PRO A 139 61.06 16.88 0.43
C PRO A 139 62.05 15.91 1.09
N ALA A 140 62.67 16.29 2.22
CA ALA A 140 63.51 15.40 2.99
C ALA A 140 62.66 14.36 3.75
N LEU A 141 61.63 14.78 4.48
CA LEU A 141 60.80 13.84 5.26
C LEU A 141 59.86 12.99 4.41
N GLY A 142 59.36 13.52 3.30
CA GLY A 142 58.42 12.87 2.38
C GLY A 142 59.02 11.75 1.51
N GLN A 143 60.24 11.30 1.80
CA GLN A 143 60.86 10.11 1.17
C GLN A 143 61.23 9.02 2.19
N SER A 144 60.92 9.25 3.48
CA SER A 144 61.29 8.34 4.58
C SER A 144 60.13 7.49 5.05
N ASP A 145 60.43 6.32 5.60
CA ASP A 145 59.43 5.46 6.24
C ASP A 145 59.04 6.05 7.60
N LEU A 146 57.75 6.26 7.85
CA LEU A 146 57.25 6.82 9.11
C LEU A 146 56.40 5.78 9.85
N THR A 147 56.70 5.51 11.11
CA THR A 147 55.86 4.66 11.97
C THR A 147 55.39 5.43 13.19
N VAL A 148 54.09 5.44 13.43
CA VAL A 148 53.46 5.96 14.65
C VAL A 148 52.87 4.79 15.42
N GLU A 149 53.54 4.36 16.49
CA GLU A 149 53.16 3.17 17.28
C GLU A 149 51.82 3.35 18.00
N ARG A 150 51.55 4.57 18.49
CA ARG A 150 50.30 4.92 19.16
C ARG A 150 49.83 6.31 18.76
N LEU A 151 48.87 6.35 17.83
CA LEU A 151 48.08 7.53 17.50
C LEU A 151 46.91 7.65 18.50
N LEU A 152 46.66 8.86 18.99
CA LEU A 152 45.51 9.22 19.82
C LEU A 152 44.93 10.55 19.33
N LEU A 153 43.63 10.56 19.05
CA LEU A 153 42.86 11.77 18.80
C LEU A 153 41.86 11.93 19.94
N ARG A 154 41.86 13.09 20.59
CA ARG A 154 41.00 13.40 21.73
C ARG A 154 40.28 14.72 21.55
N ARG A 155 39.08 14.81 22.09
CA ARG A 155 38.34 16.08 22.27
C ARG A 155 38.98 16.88 23.41
N HIS A 156 38.66 18.18 23.50
CA HIS A 156 39.15 19.08 24.55
C HIS A 156 38.90 18.54 25.98
N ASP A 157 37.77 17.88 26.21
CA ASP A 157 37.38 17.21 27.46
C ASP A 157 38.16 15.90 27.76
N SER A 158 39.14 15.56 26.92
CA SER A 158 39.94 14.32 26.97
C SER A 158 39.20 13.03 26.57
N THR A 159 37.98 13.13 26.04
CA THR A 159 37.26 11.99 25.44
C THR A 159 38.06 11.47 24.24
N GLU A 160 38.30 10.14 24.19
CA GLU A 160 38.96 9.50 23.07
C GLU A 160 38.03 9.43 21.86
N LEU A 161 38.48 9.93 20.72
CA LEU A 161 37.74 9.87 19.44
C LEU A 161 38.28 8.77 18.53
N LEU A 162 39.61 8.60 18.52
CA LEU A 162 40.29 7.62 17.69
C LEU A 162 41.64 7.23 18.31
N SER A 163 41.98 5.96 18.24
CA SER A 163 43.31 5.46 18.59
C SER A 163 43.83 4.47 17.57
N GLY A 164 45.14 4.29 17.46
CA GLY A 164 45.65 3.34 16.47
C GLY A 164 47.15 3.33 16.27
N ARG A 165 47.58 2.66 15.20
CA ARG A 165 48.96 2.61 14.71
C ARG A 165 48.98 2.98 13.24
N LEU A 166 49.97 3.76 12.82
CA LEU A 166 50.20 4.14 11.43
C LEU A 166 51.59 3.70 10.98
N MET A 167 51.70 3.22 9.74
CA MET A 167 52.94 2.87 9.08
C MET A 167 52.90 3.42 7.67
N PHE A 168 53.86 4.27 7.32
CA PHE A 168 54.07 4.85 6.01
C PHE A 168 55.39 4.28 5.47
N ALA A 169 55.40 3.89 4.20
CA ALA A 169 56.55 3.41 3.47
C ALA A 169 56.68 4.18 2.15
N ASP A 170 57.91 4.23 1.60
CA ASP A 170 58.20 4.94 0.33
C ASP A 170 57.70 6.39 0.35
N GLY A 171 58.09 7.13 1.39
CA GLY A 171 57.68 8.54 1.53
C GLY A 171 56.20 8.77 1.82
N GLY A 172 55.45 7.71 2.13
CA GLY A 172 54.01 7.74 2.31
C GLY A 172 53.20 7.28 1.10
N ASN A 173 53.85 6.94 -0.02
CA ASN A 173 53.19 6.39 -1.21
C ASN A 173 52.49 5.06 -0.91
N ALA A 174 53.04 4.27 0.01
CA ALA A 174 52.41 3.05 0.49
C ALA A 174 52.36 3.04 2.02
N GLY A 175 51.52 2.19 2.60
CA GLY A 175 51.49 2.03 4.04
C GLY A 175 50.30 1.26 4.56
N SER A 176 50.18 1.22 5.89
CA SER A 176 49.06 0.61 6.58
C SER A 176 48.68 1.37 7.85
N ALA A 177 47.40 1.30 8.20
CA ALA A 177 46.86 1.86 9.42
C ALA A 177 45.98 0.83 10.12
N ARG A 178 46.11 0.72 11.44
CA ARG A 178 45.15 0.01 12.28
C ARG A 178 44.56 0.99 13.27
N LEU A 179 43.30 1.33 13.06
CA LEU A 179 42.58 2.36 13.81
C LEU A 179 41.48 1.71 14.65
N ARG A 180 41.13 2.33 15.76
CA ARG A 180 40.04 1.95 16.65
C ARG A 180 39.25 3.20 16.98
N ILE A 181 37.95 3.11 16.80
CA ILE A 181 37.00 4.16 17.16
C ILE A 181 36.17 3.63 18.33
N PRO A 182 36.14 4.31 19.48
CA PRO A 182 35.34 3.88 20.62
C PRO A 182 33.88 3.62 20.23
N GLN A 183 33.31 2.51 20.73
CA GLN A 183 31.97 1.99 20.39
C GLN A 183 31.73 1.55 18.93
N ARG A 184 32.64 1.82 17.98
CA ARG A 184 32.48 1.47 16.55
C ARG A 184 33.43 0.38 16.05
N GLY A 185 34.42 -0.03 16.87
CA GLY A 185 35.30 -1.18 16.57
C GLY A 185 36.66 -0.79 15.98
N ALA A 186 37.36 -1.78 15.43
CA ALA A 186 38.67 -1.59 14.80
C ALA A 186 38.58 -1.64 13.26
N ALA A 187 39.38 -0.84 12.59
CA ALA A 187 39.52 -0.78 11.15
C ALA A 187 40.99 -0.99 10.76
N GLN A 188 41.22 -1.69 9.65
CA GLN A 188 42.52 -1.88 9.06
C GLN A 188 42.50 -1.29 7.66
N LEU A 189 43.53 -0.53 7.30
CA LEU A 189 43.69 0.08 6.00
C LEU A 189 45.09 -0.24 5.48
N GLN A 190 45.21 -0.47 4.19
CA GLN A 190 46.46 -0.60 3.46
C GLN A 190 46.34 0.23 2.19
N TRP A 191 47.37 1.00 1.85
CA TRP A 191 47.36 1.79 0.62
C TRP A 191 48.65 1.61 -0.15
N GLN A 192 48.54 1.76 -1.48
CA GLN A 192 49.62 1.66 -2.44
C GLN A 192 49.34 2.55 -3.65
N PRO A 193 50.37 3.03 -4.37
CA PRO A 193 50.18 3.86 -5.55
C PRO A 193 49.53 3.07 -6.69
N ALA A 194 48.67 3.72 -7.47
CA ALA A 194 48.10 3.15 -8.68
C ALA A 194 49.20 2.94 -9.74
N SER A 195 49.13 1.81 -10.45
CA SER A 195 50.19 1.42 -11.40
C SER A 195 50.21 2.24 -12.68
N ASP A 196 49.09 2.85 -13.05
CA ASP A 196 48.84 3.48 -14.34
C ASP A 196 48.48 4.97 -14.27
N THR A 197 48.10 5.47 -13.09
CA THR A 197 47.62 6.84 -12.88
C THR A 197 48.53 7.58 -11.88
N PRO A 198 49.32 8.57 -12.32
CA PRO A 198 50.13 9.39 -11.42
C PRO A 198 49.28 10.09 -10.36
N HIS A 199 49.76 10.14 -9.13
CA HIS A 199 49.05 10.75 -7.99
C HIS A 199 47.69 10.11 -7.66
N ALA A 200 47.52 8.84 -8.01
CA ALA A 200 46.41 8.03 -7.55
C ALA A 200 46.88 6.91 -6.60
N TRP A 201 46.03 6.55 -5.63
CA TRP A 201 46.29 5.49 -4.65
C TRP A 201 45.10 4.55 -4.56
N HIS A 202 45.39 3.26 -4.47
CA HIS A 202 44.42 2.24 -4.08
C HIS A 202 44.51 2.01 -2.59
N VAL A 203 43.36 2.04 -1.91
CA VAL A 203 43.24 1.83 -0.48
C VAL A 203 42.30 0.65 -0.23
N ASP A 204 42.88 -0.46 0.22
CA ASP A 204 42.13 -1.60 0.72
C ASP A 204 41.85 -1.41 2.20
N TRP A 205 40.60 -1.59 2.61
CA TRP A 205 40.23 -1.46 4.01
C TRP A 205 39.25 -2.55 4.44
N SER A 206 39.31 -2.88 5.72
CA SER A 206 38.40 -3.82 6.36
C SER A 206 38.12 -3.41 7.80
N THR A 207 36.98 -3.88 8.33
CA THR A 207 36.56 -3.59 9.69
C THR A 207 36.29 -4.88 10.46
N ASP A 208 36.64 -4.87 11.75
CA ASP A 208 36.49 -6.02 12.66
C ASP A 208 35.27 -5.81 13.59
N VAL A 209 34.13 -5.55 12.97
CA VAL A 209 32.81 -5.41 13.63
C VAL A 209 31.94 -6.64 13.37
N GLN A 210 30.82 -6.76 14.09
CA GLN A 210 29.91 -7.93 14.01
C GLN A 210 29.50 -8.33 12.58
N ALA A 211 29.50 -7.39 11.63
CA ALA A 211 29.43 -7.68 10.20
C ALA A 211 30.65 -7.04 9.50
N PRO A 212 31.64 -7.82 9.05
CA PRO A 212 32.86 -7.28 8.47
C PRO A 212 32.55 -6.59 7.13
N VAL A 213 32.84 -5.29 7.07
CA VAL A 213 32.82 -4.52 5.83
C VAL A 213 34.23 -4.55 5.24
N HIS A 214 34.33 -4.83 3.95
CA HIS A 214 35.56 -4.66 3.18
C HIS A 214 35.29 -3.72 2.02
N GLY A 215 36.29 -2.95 1.63
CA GLY A 215 36.14 -2.04 0.50
C GLY A 215 37.47 -1.64 -0.10
N VAL A 216 37.37 -1.10 -1.30
CA VAL A 216 38.46 -0.51 -2.05
C VAL A 216 38.11 0.95 -2.28
N ALA A 217 39.03 1.85 -2.00
CA ALA A 217 38.93 3.24 -2.41
C ALA A 217 40.05 3.60 -3.38
N GLU A 218 39.73 4.42 -4.37
CA GLU A 218 40.67 5.08 -5.25
C GLU A 218 40.72 6.55 -4.86
N LEU A 219 41.90 7.04 -4.48
CA LEU A 219 42.13 8.43 -4.12
C LEU A 219 42.98 9.07 -5.22
N LEU A 220 42.56 10.22 -5.73
CA LEU A 220 43.28 11.02 -6.72
C LEU A 220 43.54 12.41 -6.12
N ALA A 221 44.82 12.73 -5.86
CA ALA A 221 45.19 14.02 -5.32
C ALA A 221 45.56 14.99 -6.45
N ASP A 222 45.05 16.22 -6.37
CA ASP A 222 45.52 17.32 -7.20
C ASP A 222 46.84 17.87 -6.63
N PRO A 223 47.96 17.79 -7.37
CA PRO A 223 49.27 18.22 -6.88
C PRO A 223 49.40 19.74 -6.68
N LEU A 224 48.53 20.55 -7.30
CA LEU A 224 48.52 22.01 -7.18
C LEU A 224 47.62 22.46 -6.03
N THR A 225 46.40 21.92 -5.97
CA THR A 225 45.39 22.37 -5.02
C THR A 225 45.36 21.54 -3.74
N GLY A 226 45.92 20.33 -3.70
CA GLY A 226 45.84 19.44 -2.54
C GLY A 226 44.44 18.87 -2.30
N ALA A 227 43.48 19.16 -3.18
CA ALA A 227 42.17 18.55 -3.17
C ALA A 227 42.28 17.07 -3.53
N ILE A 228 41.45 16.25 -2.89
CA ILE A 228 41.44 14.79 -3.04
C ILE A 228 40.08 14.40 -3.60
N ALA A 229 40.06 14.09 -4.89
CA ALA A 229 38.94 13.37 -5.48
C ALA A 229 39.04 11.90 -5.06
N TRP A 230 37.92 11.27 -4.76
CA TRP A 230 37.92 9.88 -4.33
C TRP A 230 36.71 9.13 -4.88
N LYS A 231 36.91 7.83 -5.05
CA LYS A 231 35.87 6.84 -5.32
C LYS A 231 36.01 5.73 -4.29
N LEU A 232 34.90 5.29 -3.74
CA LEU A 232 34.82 4.23 -2.77
C LEU A 232 33.88 3.18 -3.32
N HIS A 233 34.31 1.93 -3.26
CA HIS A 233 33.47 0.77 -3.50
C HIS A 233 33.57 -0.14 -2.28
N ALA A 234 32.46 -0.34 -1.58
CA ALA A 234 32.41 -1.10 -0.34
C ALA A 234 31.35 -2.21 -0.41
N TYR A 235 31.69 -3.35 0.17
CA TYR A 235 30.85 -4.53 0.23
C TYR A 235 30.60 -4.92 1.68
N LEU A 236 29.34 -5.06 2.03
CA LEU A 236 28.89 -5.59 3.30
C LEU A 236 28.05 -6.85 3.07
N GLN A 237 28.52 -7.98 3.61
CA GLN A 237 27.73 -9.20 3.73
C GLN A 237 27.14 -9.28 5.14
N THR A 238 25.82 -9.24 5.23
CA THR A 238 25.11 -9.28 6.51
C THR A 238 24.68 -10.72 6.84
N PRO A 239 24.96 -11.22 8.05
CA PRO A 239 24.42 -12.51 8.49
C PRO A 239 22.92 -12.37 8.81
N GLY A 240 22.05 -12.39 7.78
CA GLY A 240 20.60 -12.69 7.79
C GLY A 240 19.65 -11.93 8.74
N ALA A 241 20.13 -11.16 9.71
CA ALA A 241 19.36 -10.70 10.86
C ALA A 241 18.71 -9.31 10.69
N ILE A 242 19.10 -8.55 9.67
CA ILE A 242 18.53 -7.22 9.40
C ILE A 242 17.59 -7.33 8.20
N ALA A 243 16.30 -7.50 8.47
CA ALA A 243 15.20 -7.28 7.54
C ALA A 243 15.35 -7.91 6.13
N GLY A 244 15.93 -9.10 6.03
CA GLY A 244 16.09 -9.80 4.74
C GLY A 244 17.17 -9.23 3.82
N VAL A 245 18.04 -8.31 4.27
CA VAL A 245 19.18 -7.82 3.49
C VAL A 245 20.26 -8.90 3.42
N ARG A 246 20.60 -9.34 2.21
CA ARG A 246 21.61 -10.37 1.91
C ARG A 246 22.97 -9.78 1.56
N GLU A 247 22.97 -8.69 0.80
CA GLU A 247 24.18 -8.00 0.34
C GLU A 247 23.88 -6.51 0.22
N LEU A 248 24.82 -5.69 0.69
CA LEU A 248 24.83 -4.23 0.50
C LEU A 248 26.14 -3.85 -0.21
N GLN A 249 26.02 -3.33 -1.42
CA GLN A 249 27.11 -2.70 -2.16
C GLN A 249 26.94 -1.19 -2.05
N LEU A 250 28.00 -0.48 -1.69
CA LEU A 250 28.02 0.98 -1.58
C LEU A 250 29.11 1.53 -2.49
N ASP A 251 28.68 2.24 -3.53
CA ASP A 251 29.51 3.10 -4.34
C ASP A 251 29.38 4.53 -3.83
N ALA A 252 30.50 5.20 -3.60
CA ALA A 252 30.49 6.62 -3.29
C ALA A 252 31.60 7.34 -4.03
N ASN A 253 31.36 8.56 -4.47
CA ASN A 253 32.42 9.40 -5.04
C ASN A 253 32.28 10.83 -4.55
N GLY A 254 33.41 11.48 -4.36
CA GLY A 254 33.43 12.79 -3.76
C GLY A 254 34.72 13.53 -3.99
N ASN A 255 34.75 14.75 -3.46
CA ASN A 255 35.95 15.55 -3.37
C ASN A 255 36.05 16.09 -1.93
N ALA A 256 37.27 16.22 -1.45
CA ALA A 256 37.59 16.83 -0.17
C ALA A 256 38.83 17.69 -0.34
N ASP A 257 38.77 18.95 0.07
CA ASP A 257 39.97 19.76 0.27
C ASP A 257 40.18 19.95 1.79
N PRO A 258 41.00 19.10 2.43
CA PRO A 258 41.25 19.22 3.88
C PRO A 258 42.06 20.46 4.25
N PHE A 259 42.48 21.26 3.25
CA PHE A 259 43.28 22.48 3.40
C PHE A 259 42.49 23.75 3.06
N ASP A 260 41.20 23.64 2.73
CA ASP A 260 40.30 24.79 2.55
C ASP A 260 39.26 24.85 3.68
N ALA A 261 39.35 25.89 4.50
CA ALA A 261 38.43 26.13 5.62
C ALA A 261 36.98 26.42 5.19
N ALA A 262 36.77 26.87 3.94
CA ALA A 262 35.43 27.16 3.42
C ALA A 262 34.73 25.92 2.83
N SER A 263 35.49 24.87 2.51
CA SER A 263 34.98 23.64 1.92
C SER A 263 34.50 22.65 2.96
N ALA A 264 33.48 21.87 2.62
CA ALA A 264 33.08 20.72 3.42
C ALA A 264 34.21 19.70 3.46
N LEU A 265 34.41 19.06 4.63
CA LEU A 265 35.42 18.02 4.82
C LEU A 265 35.16 16.83 3.88
N LEU A 266 33.88 16.59 3.57
CA LEU A 266 33.46 15.54 2.66
C LEU A 266 32.17 15.96 1.96
N VAL A 267 32.13 15.84 0.63
CA VAL A 267 30.87 15.79 -0.12
C VAL A 267 30.94 14.59 -1.03
N ALA A 268 29.99 13.67 -0.88
CA ALA A 268 29.90 12.45 -1.66
C ALA A 268 28.53 12.31 -2.29
N ARG A 269 28.48 11.78 -3.51
CA ARG A 269 27.29 11.06 -3.99
C ARG A 269 27.46 9.60 -3.63
N MET A 270 26.35 8.97 -3.25
CA MET A 270 26.30 7.58 -2.86
C MET A 270 25.30 6.85 -3.74
N GLN A 271 25.63 5.63 -4.11
CA GLN A 271 24.72 4.64 -4.67
C GLN A 271 24.85 3.37 -3.83
N ALA A 272 23.73 2.88 -3.32
CA ALA A 272 23.66 1.66 -2.56
C ALA A 272 22.80 0.64 -3.33
N ASP A 273 23.38 -0.49 -3.70
CA ASP A 273 22.65 -1.63 -4.26
C ASP A 273 22.43 -2.66 -3.15
N VAL A 274 21.16 -2.88 -2.79
CA VAL A 274 20.71 -3.76 -1.72
C VAL A 274 20.04 -4.98 -2.32
N THR A 275 20.44 -6.19 -1.92
CA THR A 275 19.72 -7.41 -2.27
C THR A 275 18.85 -7.85 -1.08
N LEU A 276 17.53 -7.91 -1.29
CA LEU A 276 16.52 -8.30 -0.31
C LEU A 276 15.98 -9.70 -0.61
N ASP A 277 15.90 -10.57 0.40
CA ASP A 277 15.19 -11.85 0.32
C ASP A 277 13.69 -11.61 0.59
N THR A 278 12.86 -11.96 -0.40
CA THR A 278 11.40 -11.97 -0.25
C THR A 278 10.87 -13.41 -0.26
N PRO A 279 9.63 -13.68 0.19
CA PRO A 279 9.06 -15.03 0.20
C PRO A 279 9.03 -15.71 -1.19
N SER A 280 9.06 -14.94 -2.28
CA SER A 280 8.96 -15.44 -3.66
C SER A 280 10.26 -15.33 -4.47
N ALA A 281 11.18 -14.39 -4.17
CA ALA A 281 12.46 -14.21 -4.89
C ALA A 281 13.47 -13.29 -4.16
N ALA A 282 14.74 -13.29 -4.58
CA ALA A 282 15.70 -12.25 -4.20
C ALA A 282 15.54 -11.02 -5.12
N THR A 283 15.44 -9.82 -4.55
CA THR A 283 15.20 -8.55 -5.26
C THR A 283 16.33 -7.56 -5.04
N ARG A 284 16.79 -6.90 -6.11
CA ARG A 284 17.78 -5.81 -6.00
C ARG A 284 17.08 -4.45 -5.96
N VAL A 285 17.39 -3.65 -4.95
CA VAL A 285 16.95 -2.27 -4.77
C VAL A 285 18.16 -1.36 -4.88
N ARG A 286 18.13 -0.39 -5.78
CA ARG A 286 19.17 0.61 -5.95
C ARG A 286 18.71 1.92 -5.33
N CYS A 287 19.40 2.36 -4.29
CA CYS A 287 19.23 3.64 -3.67
C CYS A 287 20.33 4.60 -4.11
N THR A 288 19.99 5.86 -4.34
CA THR A 288 20.94 6.96 -4.55
C THR A 288 20.76 8.01 -3.48
N GLY A 289 21.84 8.69 -3.14
CA GLY A 289 21.83 9.69 -2.09
C GLY A 289 23.12 10.48 -2.04
N GLY A 290 23.31 11.18 -0.94
CA GLY A 290 24.45 12.04 -0.72
C GLY A 290 24.93 11.96 0.72
N LEU A 291 26.18 12.34 0.91
CA LEU A 291 26.79 12.52 2.22
C LEU A 291 27.52 13.85 2.19
N SER A 292 27.31 14.67 3.20
CA SER A 292 28.12 15.86 3.43
C SER A 292 28.57 15.90 4.88
N ALA A 293 29.85 16.20 5.11
CA ALA A 293 30.44 16.37 6.42
C ALA A 293 31.09 17.75 6.49
N ALA A 294 30.68 18.57 7.45
CA ALA A 294 31.32 19.85 7.71
C ALA A 294 32.65 19.66 8.48
N GLN A 295 33.49 20.70 8.52
CA GLN A 295 34.70 20.68 9.37
C GLN A 295 34.40 20.58 10.88
N SER A 296 33.16 20.90 11.29
CA SER A 296 32.65 20.63 12.65
C SER A 296 32.26 19.18 12.88
N PHE A 297 32.47 18.27 11.92
CA PHE A 297 32.05 16.87 11.95
C PHE A 297 30.53 16.63 11.99
N ALA A 298 29.72 17.68 11.96
CA ALA A 298 28.30 17.56 11.67
C ALA A 298 28.11 16.92 10.28
N THR A 299 27.29 15.88 10.21
CA THR A 299 27.08 15.10 8.99
C THR A 299 25.62 15.14 8.56
N ALA A 300 25.41 15.35 7.28
CA ALA A 300 24.11 15.28 6.64
C ALA A 300 24.13 14.16 5.60
N ILE A 301 23.28 13.16 5.81
CA ILE A 301 23.09 12.02 4.91
C ILE A 301 21.76 12.24 4.20
N THR A 302 21.79 12.25 2.87
CA THR A 302 20.58 12.26 2.05
C THR A 302 20.35 10.90 1.40
N LEU A 303 19.09 10.52 1.31
CA LEU A 303 18.59 9.44 0.48
C LEU A 303 17.66 10.09 -0.53
N ASP A 304 17.96 10.06 -1.82
CA ASP A 304 17.24 10.83 -2.83
C ASP A 304 16.15 9.99 -3.51
N THR A 305 16.56 8.84 -4.07
CA THR A 305 15.65 7.87 -4.70
C THR A 305 16.08 6.45 -4.38
N CYS A 306 15.11 5.54 -4.25
CA CYS A 306 15.36 4.11 -4.28
C CYS A 306 14.43 3.47 -5.32
N ASP A 307 15.00 2.74 -6.26
CA ASP A 307 14.27 2.05 -7.30
C ASP A 307 14.56 0.53 -7.18
N GLY A 308 13.52 -0.29 -7.19
CA GLY A 308 13.64 -1.74 -7.08
C GLY A 308 12.55 -2.46 -7.87
N HIS A 309 12.86 -3.64 -8.41
CA HIS A 309 11.91 -4.44 -9.20
C HIS A 309 11.72 -5.83 -8.59
N PHE A 310 10.48 -6.22 -8.33
CA PHE A 310 10.08 -7.50 -7.75
C PHE A 310 9.34 -8.32 -8.83
N GLY A 311 10.09 -9.07 -9.64
CA GLY A 311 9.52 -9.67 -10.85
C GLY A 311 9.07 -8.60 -11.84
N ASP A 312 7.80 -8.65 -12.27
CA ASP A 312 7.20 -7.63 -13.15
C ASP A 312 6.72 -6.36 -12.41
N ALA A 313 6.65 -6.42 -11.07
CA ALA A 313 6.23 -5.32 -10.22
C ALA A 313 7.39 -4.34 -10.02
N GLY A 314 7.17 -3.05 -10.32
CA GLY A 314 8.15 -1.99 -10.08
C GLY A 314 7.83 -1.25 -8.79
N ILE A 315 8.80 -1.11 -7.89
CA ILE A 315 8.74 -0.20 -6.74
C ILE A 315 9.66 0.97 -7.02
N VAL A 316 9.09 2.15 -7.06
CA VAL A 316 9.82 3.41 -7.21
C VAL A 316 9.55 4.25 -5.98
N LEU A 317 10.55 4.33 -5.11
CA LEU A 317 10.55 5.20 -3.94
C LEU A 317 11.28 6.50 -4.30
N ARG A 318 10.53 7.57 -4.50
CA ARG A 318 11.09 8.92 -4.67
C ARG A 318 10.69 9.74 -3.47
N LEU A 319 11.28 9.43 -2.32
CA LEU A 319 10.98 10.06 -1.05
C LEU A 319 12.29 10.56 -0.44
N PRO A 320 12.74 11.77 -0.82
CA PRO A 320 14.03 12.23 -0.37
C PRO A 320 14.01 12.44 1.14
N LEU A 321 14.97 11.83 1.83
CA LEU A 321 15.16 11.92 3.27
C LEU A 321 16.49 12.61 3.55
N LEU A 322 16.51 13.46 4.56
CA LEU A 322 17.70 14.09 5.11
C LEU A 322 17.81 13.71 6.59
N LEU A 323 18.86 12.97 6.92
CA LEU A 323 19.26 12.64 8.28
C LEU A 323 20.43 13.55 8.66
N ALA A 324 20.21 14.42 9.64
CA ALA A 324 21.26 15.23 10.25
C ALA A 324 21.79 14.52 11.49
N LEU A 325 23.11 14.41 11.59
CA LEU A 325 23.83 13.86 12.74
C LEU A 325 24.79 14.89 13.31
N ASP A 326 25.00 14.82 14.62
CA ASP A 326 25.99 15.64 15.33
C ASP A 326 27.42 15.09 15.15
N ALA A 327 28.41 15.81 15.68
CA ALA A 327 29.84 15.47 15.62
C ALA A 327 30.19 14.11 16.28
N ASP A 328 29.37 13.64 17.23
CA ASP A 328 29.49 12.31 17.84
C ASP A 328 28.71 11.21 17.08
N GLY A 329 28.02 11.58 16.00
CA GLY A 329 27.19 10.71 15.18
C GLY A 329 25.78 10.46 15.75
N SER A 330 25.36 11.19 16.78
CA SER A 330 24.00 11.13 17.30
C SER A 330 22.98 11.75 16.33
N PRO A 331 21.82 11.11 16.08
CA PRO A 331 20.79 11.69 15.22
C PRO A 331 20.18 12.97 15.81
N GLN A 332 20.15 14.05 15.02
CA GLN A 332 19.58 15.34 15.41
C GLN A 332 18.19 15.56 14.81
N SER A 333 18.02 15.23 13.53
CA SER A 333 16.72 15.31 12.86
C SER A 333 16.64 14.38 11.67
N LEU A 334 15.44 13.87 11.40
CA LEU A 334 15.07 13.22 10.14
C LEU A 334 13.99 14.07 9.49
N SER A 335 14.24 14.54 8.26
CA SER A 335 13.27 15.34 7.50
C SER A 335 13.06 14.74 6.11
N SER A 336 11.88 14.95 5.56
CA SER A 336 11.59 14.67 4.15
C SER A 336 11.34 15.97 3.41
N SER A 337 11.84 16.09 2.18
CA SER A 337 11.50 17.20 1.27
C SER A 337 10.18 16.97 0.53
N GLY A 338 9.45 15.91 0.88
CA GLY A 338 8.24 15.48 0.20
C GLY A 338 8.54 14.62 -1.01
N GLY A 339 7.63 13.71 -1.34
CA GLY A 339 7.89 12.72 -2.37
C GLY A 339 6.79 11.70 -2.49
N THR A 340 7.01 10.68 -3.32
CA THR A 340 6.05 9.61 -3.55
C THR A 340 6.69 8.24 -3.52
N LEU A 341 6.06 7.33 -2.78
CA LEU A 341 6.23 5.89 -2.95
C LEU A 341 5.22 5.43 -3.99
N GLN A 342 5.69 4.76 -5.04
CA GLN A 342 4.84 4.20 -6.10
C GLN A 342 5.15 2.71 -6.29
N LEU A 343 4.10 1.92 -6.40
CA LEU A 343 4.12 0.50 -6.64
C LEU A 343 3.17 0.20 -7.80
N ASP A 344 3.68 -0.41 -8.87
CA ASP A 344 2.88 -0.72 -10.05
C ASP A 344 2.96 -2.21 -10.41
N ARG A 345 1.84 -2.76 -10.88
CA ARG A 345 1.69 -4.13 -11.39
C ARG A 345 2.09 -5.23 -10.40
N LEU A 346 1.60 -5.15 -9.16
CA LEU A 346 1.81 -6.20 -8.16
C LEU A 346 0.64 -7.20 -8.16
N PRO A 347 0.84 -8.46 -8.59
CA PRO A 347 -0.20 -9.49 -8.48
C PRO A 347 -0.43 -9.92 -7.03
N ILE A 348 -1.70 -10.06 -6.64
CA ILE A 348 -2.20 -10.53 -5.35
C ILE A 348 -3.33 -11.53 -5.59
N ASP A 349 -2.96 -12.81 -5.73
CA ASP A 349 -3.91 -13.91 -6.01
C ASP A 349 -4.78 -13.62 -7.25
N LEU A 350 -6.11 -13.50 -7.10
CA LEU A 350 -7.03 -13.16 -8.19
C LEU A 350 -7.08 -11.65 -8.52
N TRP A 351 -6.29 -10.82 -7.86
CA TRP A 351 -6.24 -9.37 -8.03
C TRP A 351 -4.86 -8.90 -8.49
N GLU A 352 -4.81 -7.73 -9.09
CA GLU A 352 -3.57 -7.02 -9.40
C GLU A 352 -3.66 -5.58 -8.88
N VAL A 353 -2.67 -5.15 -8.11
CA VAL A 353 -2.43 -3.75 -7.81
C VAL A 353 -1.83 -3.10 -9.05
N GLN A 354 -2.68 -2.53 -9.88
CA GLN A 354 -2.25 -1.78 -11.07
C GLN A 354 -1.39 -0.57 -10.67
N LYS A 355 -1.79 0.10 -9.59
CA LYS A 355 -1.09 1.28 -9.06
C LYS A 355 -1.38 1.49 -7.59
N LEU A 356 -0.36 1.68 -6.77
CA LEU A 356 -0.43 2.20 -5.41
C LEU A 356 0.54 3.37 -5.32
N ARG A 357 0.05 4.54 -4.92
CA ARG A 357 0.83 5.76 -4.72
C ARG A 357 0.58 6.31 -3.33
N LEU A 358 1.64 6.46 -2.55
CA LEU A 358 1.65 7.17 -1.27
C LEU A 358 2.44 8.46 -1.45
N GLY A 359 1.79 9.61 -1.26
CA GLY A 359 2.41 10.93 -1.32
C GLY A 359 2.68 11.48 0.07
N ALA A 360 3.94 11.67 0.43
CA ALA A 360 4.34 12.31 1.67
C ALA A 360 4.65 13.79 1.44
N PRO A 361 4.17 14.72 2.28
CA PRO A 361 4.54 16.12 2.19
C PRO A 361 5.93 16.37 2.78
N ALA A 362 6.49 17.55 2.49
CA ALA A 362 7.72 18.01 3.12
C ALA A 362 7.48 18.29 4.61
N THR A 363 8.22 17.62 5.49
CA THR A 363 8.14 17.83 6.94
C THR A 363 9.37 17.29 7.66
N THR A 364 9.64 17.81 8.85
CA THR A 364 10.50 17.13 9.83
C THR A 364 9.72 15.93 10.38
N LEU A 365 10.22 14.72 10.10
CA LEU A 365 9.64 13.45 10.54
C LEU A 365 10.03 13.10 11.98
N TRP A 366 11.22 13.51 12.42
CA TRP A 366 11.69 13.27 13.78
C TRP A 366 12.77 14.30 14.16
N GLN A 367 12.86 14.64 15.44
CA GLN A 367 13.92 15.49 15.98
C GLN A 367 14.39 15.01 17.36
N SER A 368 15.62 15.32 17.73
CA SER A 368 16.19 14.95 19.03
C SER A 368 15.27 15.38 20.18
N GLY A 369 15.04 14.49 21.14
CA GLY A 369 14.09 14.67 22.25
C GLY A 369 12.64 14.28 21.96
N SER A 370 12.27 13.94 20.72
CA SER A 370 10.93 13.43 20.40
C SER A 370 10.82 11.91 20.61
N THR A 371 9.69 11.47 21.17
CA THR A 371 9.40 10.05 21.46
C THR A 371 8.70 9.32 20.32
N GLY A 372 8.37 9.99 19.22
CA GLY A 372 7.65 9.42 18.07
C GLY A 372 7.91 10.19 16.79
N LEU A 373 7.51 9.63 15.65
CA LEU A 373 7.58 10.30 14.35
C LEU A 373 6.38 11.25 14.14
N ALA A 374 6.63 12.38 13.50
CA ALA A 374 5.60 13.25 12.95
C ALA A 374 4.87 12.54 11.81
N THR A 375 3.55 12.69 11.81
CA THR A 375 2.62 11.94 10.97
C THR A 375 1.84 12.89 10.08
N PRO A 376 2.46 13.42 9.03
CA PRO A 376 1.73 14.25 8.10
C PRO A 376 0.61 13.45 7.43
N ALA A 377 -0.44 14.13 6.96
CA ALA A 377 -1.44 13.48 6.10
C ALA A 377 -0.76 12.96 4.82
N ILE A 378 -0.72 11.64 4.65
CA ILE A 378 -0.14 10.97 3.48
C ILE A 378 -1.24 10.77 2.45
N GLY A 379 -1.09 11.32 1.26
CA GLY A 379 -2.02 11.06 0.16
C GLY A 379 -1.94 9.60 -0.29
N LEU A 380 -3.07 8.94 -0.47
CA LEU A 380 -3.20 7.56 -0.94
C LEU A 380 -3.96 7.54 -2.26
N ALA A 381 -3.43 6.84 -3.26
CA ALA A 381 -4.18 6.43 -4.44
C ALA A 381 -3.88 4.96 -4.74
N LEU A 382 -4.91 4.12 -4.70
CA LEU A 382 -4.85 2.69 -4.99
C LEU A 382 -5.78 2.35 -6.16
N ARG A 383 -5.28 1.53 -7.09
CA ARG A 383 -6.03 0.95 -8.21
C ARG A 383 -5.81 -0.55 -8.20
N LEU A 384 -6.92 -1.28 -8.11
CA LEU A 384 -6.98 -2.73 -8.14
C LEU A 384 -7.78 -3.16 -9.37
N ALA A 385 -7.35 -4.23 -10.02
CA ALA A 385 -8.13 -4.91 -11.05
C ALA A 385 -8.19 -6.40 -10.75
N HIS A 386 -9.32 -7.04 -11.05
CA HIS A 386 -9.45 -8.48 -10.94
C HIS A 386 -8.86 -9.16 -12.18
N ALA A 387 -8.12 -10.27 -12.00
CA ALA A 387 -7.34 -10.89 -13.07
C ALA A 387 -8.20 -11.50 -14.19
N SER A 388 -9.38 -12.02 -13.85
CA SER A 388 -10.27 -12.73 -14.78
C SER A 388 -11.63 -12.07 -15.01
N ASN A 389 -11.92 -10.96 -14.32
CA ASN A 389 -13.21 -10.28 -14.39
C ASN A 389 -12.96 -8.80 -14.66
N ASP A 390 -13.88 -8.14 -15.37
CA ASP A 390 -13.79 -6.70 -15.66
C ASP A 390 -14.15 -5.83 -14.44
N ILE A 391 -13.58 -6.17 -13.28
CA ILE A 391 -13.81 -5.51 -12.00
C ILE A 391 -12.61 -4.64 -11.69
N HIS A 392 -12.88 -3.35 -11.48
CA HIS A 392 -11.88 -2.36 -11.11
C HIS A 392 -12.30 -1.65 -9.83
N ILE A 393 -11.36 -1.48 -8.90
CA ILE A 393 -11.57 -0.76 -7.64
C ILE A 393 -10.52 0.35 -7.54
N GLY A 394 -10.97 1.56 -7.24
CA GLY A 394 -10.14 2.72 -6.99
C GLY A 394 -10.40 3.28 -5.61
N ILE A 395 -9.34 3.59 -4.86
CA ILE A 395 -9.42 4.24 -3.56
C ILE A 395 -8.49 5.45 -3.59
N ASP A 396 -9.05 6.66 -3.48
CA ASP A 396 -8.29 7.91 -3.45
C ASP A 396 -8.57 8.65 -2.14
N GLY A 397 -7.56 9.02 -1.38
CA GLY A 397 -7.77 9.62 -0.07
C GLY A 397 -6.52 10.06 0.67
N HIS A 398 -6.63 10.17 1.99
CA HIS A 398 -5.54 10.53 2.88
C HIS A 398 -5.49 9.59 4.07
N LEU A 399 -4.28 9.20 4.43
CA LEU A 399 -3.92 8.50 5.64
C LEU A 399 -3.47 9.54 6.67
N ASP A 400 -4.11 9.56 7.82
CA ASP A 400 -3.76 10.39 8.96
C ASP A 400 -3.42 9.46 10.13
N ALA A 401 -2.22 9.58 10.68
CA ALA A 401 -1.82 8.77 11.82
C ALA A 401 -1.74 9.68 13.05
N ALA A 402 -2.74 9.63 13.94
CA ALA A 402 -2.73 10.47 15.13
C ALA A 402 -1.52 10.17 16.06
N HIS A 403 -0.98 8.95 16.03
CA HIS A 403 0.24 8.53 16.73
C HIS A 403 0.79 7.24 16.10
N VAL A 404 2.02 7.25 15.61
CA VAL A 404 2.71 6.02 15.16
C VAL A 404 3.65 5.57 16.28
N ASP A 405 3.13 4.72 17.17
CA ASP A 405 3.98 3.83 17.95
C ASP A 405 4.42 2.68 17.03
N PRO A 406 5.73 2.49 16.77
CA PRO A 406 6.22 1.39 15.94
C PRO A 406 5.79 0.00 16.43
N ALA A 407 5.53 -0.16 17.73
CA ALA A 407 5.07 -1.42 18.31
C ALA A 407 3.55 -1.64 18.12
N SER A 408 2.78 -0.57 17.96
CA SER A 408 1.33 -0.63 17.73
C SER A 408 0.81 0.49 16.81
N PRO A 409 1.11 0.46 15.50
CA PRO A 409 0.74 1.55 14.61
C PRO A 409 -0.78 1.64 14.45
N ARG A 410 -1.30 2.87 14.49
CA ARG A 410 -2.71 3.19 14.21
C ARG A 410 -2.80 4.28 13.15
N VAL A 411 -3.57 4.04 12.11
CA VAL A 411 -3.73 4.94 10.96
C VAL A 411 -5.19 5.05 10.60
N ASN A 412 -5.69 6.27 10.45
CA ASN A 412 -7.02 6.54 9.93
C ASN A 412 -6.92 6.82 8.43
N LEU A 413 -7.79 6.21 7.64
CA LEU A 413 -7.97 6.45 6.23
C LEU A 413 -9.31 7.16 6.01
N ARG A 414 -9.25 8.32 5.36
CA ARG A 414 -10.43 8.97 4.77
C ARG A 414 -10.25 8.98 3.26
N ALA A 415 -11.13 8.29 2.54
CA ALA A 415 -11.00 8.10 1.11
C ALA A 415 -12.34 8.11 0.39
N THR A 416 -12.26 8.25 -0.93
CA THR A 416 -13.34 7.98 -1.86
C THR A 416 -13.07 6.65 -2.54
N LEU A 417 -14.00 5.72 -2.42
CA LEU A 417 -14.03 4.45 -3.12
C LEU A 417 -14.83 4.58 -4.41
N ARG A 418 -14.26 4.10 -5.51
CA ARG A 418 -14.92 3.93 -6.80
C ARG A 418 -14.77 2.49 -7.20
N ALA A 419 -15.81 1.89 -7.74
CA ALA A 419 -15.74 0.53 -8.23
C ALA A 419 -16.59 0.38 -9.48
N SER A 420 -16.15 -0.49 -10.38
CA SER A 420 -16.84 -0.77 -11.62
C SER A 420 -16.77 -2.23 -11.99
N HIS A 421 -17.79 -2.69 -12.72
CA HIS A 421 -17.84 -4.02 -13.32
C HIS A 421 -18.43 -3.92 -14.73
N GLY A 422 -17.60 -4.11 -15.76
CA GLY A 422 -18.02 -3.86 -17.15
C GLY A 422 -18.43 -2.40 -17.36
N ALA A 423 -19.62 -2.19 -17.95
CA ALA A 423 -20.19 -0.86 -18.14
C ALA A 423 -20.79 -0.24 -16.85
N LEU A 424 -20.90 -1.00 -15.76
CA LEU A 424 -21.50 -0.53 -14.52
C LEU A 424 -20.45 0.21 -13.68
N GLN A 425 -20.76 1.44 -13.32
CA GLN A 425 -19.92 2.30 -12.49
C GLN A 425 -20.69 2.66 -11.22
N LEU A 426 -20.12 2.38 -10.06
CA LEU A 426 -20.65 2.87 -8.80
C LEU A 426 -20.33 4.37 -8.66
N GLN A 427 -21.32 5.12 -8.21
CA GLN A 427 -21.09 6.49 -7.75
C GLN A 427 -20.10 6.48 -6.58
N PRO A 428 -19.31 7.56 -6.42
CA PRO A 428 -18.27 7.61 -5.40
C PRO A 428 -18.83 7.38 -3.99
N LEU A 429 -18.21 6.46 -3.25
CA LEU A 429 -18.55 6.15 -1.86
C LEU A 429 -17.50 6.74 -0.92
N GLU A 430 -17.93 7.37 0.15
CA GLU A 430 -17.05 7.88 1.19
C GLU A 430 -16.67 6.76 2.15
N LEU A 431 -15.37 6.50 2.26
CA LEU A 431 -14.76 5.45 3.06
C LEU A 431 -14.02 6.08 4.24
N HIS A 432 -14.44 5.72 5.45
CA HIS A 432 -13.76 6.12 6.69
C HIS A 432 -13.35 4.88 7.44
N THR A 433 -12.05 4.67 7.67
CA THR A 433 -11.59 3.49 8.40
C THR A 433 -10.37 3.75 9.26
N ALA A 434 -10.35 3.17 10.46
CA ALA A 434 -9.18 3.06 11.30
C ALA A 434 -8.53 1.68 11.08
N LEU A 435 -7.22 1.69 10.87
CA LEU A 435 -6.36 0.53 10.68
C LEU A 435 -5.41 0.48 11.87
N ALA A 436 -5.32 -0.66 12.53
CA ALA A 436 -4.43 -0.84 13.66
C ALA A 436 -3.71 -2.19 13.59
N MET A 437 -2.43 -2.20 13.96
CA MET A 437 -1.69 -3.44 14.20
C MET A 437 -1.12 -3.44 15.60
N ALA A 438 -1.27 -4.54 16.35
CA ALA A 438 -0.63 -4.71 17.64
C ALA A 438 -0.45 -6.20 17.93
N ALA A 439 0.72 -6.60 18.45
CA ALA A 439 1.00 -7.98 18.87
C ALA A 439 0.66 -9.06 17.82
N GLY A 440 0.89 -8.79 16.52
CA GLY A 440 0.60 -9.72 15.43
C GLY A 440 -0.88 -9.80 15.02
N VAL A 441 -1.73 -8.94 15.57
CA VAL A 441 -3.13 -8.76 15.18
C VAL A 441 -3.26 -7.50 14.33
N PHE A 442 -3.82 -7.64 13.13
CA PHE A 442 -4.28 -6.53 12.30
C PHE A 442 -5.78 -6.35 12.52
N SER A 443 -6.26 -5.12 12.70
CA SER A 443 -7.67 -4.80 12.86
C SER A 443 -8.08 -3.60 12.03
N THR A 444 -9.32 -3.61 11.56
CA THR A 444 -9.94 -2.53 10.82
C THR A 444 -11.34 -2.28 11.32
N ASP A 445 -11.61 -1.03 11.64
CA ASP A 445 -12.92 -0.49 11.98
C ASP A 445 -13.28 0.55 10.93
N GLY A 446 -14.50 0.56 10.40
CA GLY A 446 -14.85 1.57 9.43
C GLY A 446 -16.29 1.61 9.02
N ALA A 447 -16.59 2.62 8.22
CA ALA A 447 -17.90 2.94 7.69
C ALA A 447 -17.81 3.34 6.21
N LEU A 448 -18.86 3.00 5.47
CA LEU A 448 -19.06 3.33 4.06
C LEU A 448 -20.33 4.16 3.92
N GLN A 449 -20.23 5.30 3.23
CA GLN A 449 -21.34 6.23 3.06
C GLN A 449 -21.48 6.63 1.60
N HIS A 450 -22.67 7.02 1.20
CA HIS A 450 -22.94 7.61 -0.11
C HIS A 450 -23.54 8.99 0.06
N ALA A 451 -23.08 9.96 -0.72
CA ALA A 451 -23.40 11.37 -0.54
C ALA A 451 -24.92 11.67 -0.53
N THR A 452 -25.71 10.92 -1.29
CA THR A 452 -27.17 11.12 -1.35
C THR A 452 -27.94 10.14 -0.47
N VAL A 453 -27.54 8.86 -0.44
CA VAL A 453 -28.30 7.79 0.26
C VAL A 453 -28.04 7.86 1.76
N GLY A 454 -26.82 8.21 2.18
CA GLY A 454 -26.41 8.25 3.58
C GLY A 454 -25.52 7.06 3.96
N HIS A 455 -25.62 6.64 5.22
CA HIS A 455 -24.74 5.65 5.82
C HIS A 455 -25.07 4.22 5.39
N LEU A 456 -24.20 3.54 4.63
CA LEU A 456 -24.52 2.26 4.00
C LEU A 456 -24.10 1.04 4.82
N LEU A 457 -22.87 1.03 5.36
CA LEU A 457 -22.27 -0.17 5.93
C LEU A 457 -21.25 0.20 7.02
N ASP A 458 -21.26 -0.54 8.12
CA ASP A 458 -20.20 -0.58 9.13
C ASP A 458 -19.46 -1.91 9.09
N TRP A 459 -18.17 -1.90 9.44
CA TRP A 459 -17.42 -3.12 9.70
C TRP A 459 -16.44 -3.00 10.86
N HIS A 460 -16.21 -4.14 11.50
CA HIS A 460 -15.09 -4.41 12.39
C HIS A 460 -14.50 -5.76 11.98
N ILE A 461 -13.22 -5.82 11.63
CA ILE A 461 -12.53 -7.06 11.22
C ILE A 461 -11.19 -7.13 11.93
N ALA A 462 -10.86 -8.29 12.48
CA ALA A 462 -9.59 -8.61 13.09
C ALA A 462 -8.97 -9.87 12.46
N TYR A 463 -7.68 -9.80 12.15
CA TYR A 463 -6.88 -10.87 11.58
C TYR A 463 -5.65 -11.11 12.47
N THR A 464 -5.45 -12.35 12.92
CA THR A 464 -4.29 -12.74 13.72
C THR A 464 -3.32 -13.55 12.87
N ASN A 465 -2.11 -13.01 12.66
CA ASN A 465 -1.15 -13.61 11.74
C ASN A 465 -0.69 -15.02 12.18
N ALA A 466 -0.33 -15.20 13.46
CA ALA A 466 0.23 -16.46 13.97
C ALA A 466 -0.72 -17.68 13.81
N SER A 467 -2.03 -17.45 13.93
CA SER A 467 -3.05 -18.49 13.83
C SER A 467 -3.81 -18.47 12.49
N THR A 468 -3.56 -17.47 11.64
CA THR A 468 -4.38 -17.12 10.46
C THR A 468 -5.88 -16.96 10.79
N ALA A 469 -6.19 -16.67 12.06
CA ALA A 469 -7.56 -16.52 12.52
C ALA A 469 -8.15 -15.21 12.00
N LEU A 470 -9.42 -15.28 11.61
CA LEU A 470 -10.17 -14.17 11.05
C LEU A 470 -11.49 -14.07 11.80
N GLU A 471 -11.74 -12.90 12.38
CA GLU A 471 -12.98 -12.60 13.10
C GLU A 471 -13.51 -11.24 12.62
N GLY A 472 -14.82 -11.09 12.55
CA GLY A 472 -15.39 -9.80 12.18
C GLY A 472 -16.90 -9.73 12.20
N LYS A 473 -17.39 -8.49 12.09
CA LYS A 473 -18.80 -8.15 11.99
C LYS A 473 -18.96 -7.06 10.94
N LEU A 474 -19.86 -7.28 9.98
CA LEU A 474 -20.33 -6.29 9.04
C LEU A 474 -21.80 -6.01 9.35
N SER A 475 -22.21 -4.74 9.36
CA SER A 475 -23.58 -4.33 9.70
C SER A 475 -24.10 -3.34 8.68
N LEU A 476 -25.32 -3.55 8.21
CA LEU A 476 -26.07 -2.64 7.34
C LEU A 476 -27.39 -2.34 8.03
N ASP A 477 -27.76 -1.06 8.10
CA ASP A 477 -29.02 -0.61 8.66
C ASP A 477 -29.54 0.57 7.83
N SER A 478 -30.63 0.36 7.11
CA SER A 478 -31.19 1.35 6.19
C SER A 478 -32.07 2.40 6.89
N ARG A 479 -32.09 2.47 8.22
CA ARG A 479 -32.96 3.39 8.99
C ARG A 479 -32.84 4.85 8.56
N ASP A 480 -31.64 5.28 8.16
CA ASP A 480 -31.33 6.67 7.82
C ASP A 480 -31.16 6.85 6.30
N TRP A 481 -31.52 5.84 5.50
CA TRP A 481 -31.34 5.89 4.05
C TRP A 481 -32.36 6.81 3.39
N ARG A 482 -31.85 7.63 2.47
CA ARG A 482 -32.68 8.42 1.57
C ARG A 482 -32.84 7.67 0.26
N TRP A 483 -33.95 6.96 0.12
CA TRP A 483 -34.23 6.09 -1.02
C TRP A 483 -34.40 6.84 -2.35
N GLY A 484 -34.98 8.05 -2.34
CA GLY A 484 -35.21 8.86 -3.54
C GLY A 484 -36.03 8.10 -4.61
N ASP A 485 -35.58 8.18 -5.86
CA ASP A 485 -36.21 7.47 -7.00
C ASP A 485 -35.79 6.00 -7.11
N GLY A 486 -34.89 5.54 -6.24
CA GLY A 486 -34.38 4.18 -6.23
C GLY A 486 -32.94 4.07 -5.70
N LEU A 487 -32.70 3.08 -4.84
CA LEU A 487 -31.38 2.79 -4.27
C LEU A 487 -30.34 2.48 -5.35
N LEU A 488 -30.63 1.56 -6.29
CA LEU A 488 -29.67 1.17 -7.31
C LEU A 488 -29.40 2.30 -8.29
N ARG A 489 -30.44 3.09 -8.63
CA ARG A 489 -30.26 4.32 -9.42
C ARG A 489 -29.34 5.32 -8.73
N ALA A 490 -29.50 5.52 -7.42
CA ALA A 490 -28.63 6.40 -6.65
C ALA A 490 -27.19 5.87 -6.60
N LEU A 491 -26.99 4.58 -6.33
CA LEU A 491 -25.66 3.97 -6.21
C LEU A 491 -24.94 3.82 -7.55
N LEU A 492 -25.64 3.62 -8.66
CA LEU A 492 -25.04 3.46 -9.99
C LEU A 492 -25.05 4.77 -10.80
N GLY A 493 -25.81 5.78 -10.37
CA GLY A 493 -25.99 7.03 -11.12
C GLY A 493 -26.64 6.83 -12.49
N THR A 494 -27.43 5.76 -12.66
CA THR A 494 -28.11 5.45 -13.92
C THR A 494 -29.61 5.71 -13.81
N ARG A 495 -30.27 6.01 -14.94
CA ARG A 495 -31.74 6.12 -14.98
C ARG A 495 -32.43 4.76 -15.08
N GLN A 496 -31.75 3.77 -15.66
CA GLN A 496 -32.23 2.41 -15.81
C GLN A 496 -31.14 1.48 -15.28
N PRO A 497 -31.31 0.89 -14.08
CA PRO A 497 -30.37 -0.10 -13.58
C PRO A 497 -30.39 -1.33 -14.52
N PRO A 498 -29.26 -2.03 -14.66
CA PRO A 498 -29.15 -3.23 -15.51
C PRO A 498 -30.07 -4.36 -15.05
N PHE A 499 -30.39 -4.36 -13.75
CA PHE A 499 -31.38 -5.22 -13.15
C PHE A 499 -32.70 -4.46 -13.17
N ALA A 500 -33.77 -5.09 -13.67
CA ALA A 500 -35.10 -4.50 -13.64
C ALA A 500 -35.68 -4.49 -12.21
N ALA A 501 -34.91 -4.21 -11.17
CA ALA A 501 -35.38 -4.15 -9.80
C ALA A 501 -34.77 -2.94 -9.09
N ASP A 502 -35.54 -2.28 -8.23
CA ASP A 502 -35.04 -1.17 -7.42
C ASP A 502 -35.90 -0.98 -6.17
N LEU A 503 -35.28 -0.54 -5.08
CA LEU A 503 -35.93 -0.27 -3.80
C LEU A 503 -36.09 1.23 -3.59
N ARG A 504 -37.29 1.64 -3.15
CA ARG A 504 -37.69 3.04 -2.97
C ARG A 504 -38.16 3.36 -1.55
N SER A 505 -38.39 2.36 -0.70
CA SER A 505 -38.74 2.58 0.71
C SER A 505 -38.50 1.34 1.57
N GLY A 506 -38.70 1.52 2.88
CA GLY A 506 -38.73 0.47 3.89
C GLY A 506 -37.45 0.40 4.73
N ARG A 507 -37.32 -0.71 5.46
CA ARG A 507 -36.20 -0.97 6.36
C ARG A 507 -35.55 -2.31 6.06
N LEU A 508 -34.26 -2.26 5.80
CA LEU A 508 -33.37 -3.40 5.65
C LEU A 508 -32.33 -3.33 6.76
N ARG A 509 -32.20 -4.41 7.53
CA ARG A 509 -31.10 -4.59 8.48
C ARG A 509 -30.43 -5.92 8.20
N MET A 510 -29.11 -5.92 8.10
CA MET A 510 -28.30 -7.11 7.90
C MET A 510 -27.09 -7.06 8.83
N THR A 511 -26.77 -8.19 9.46
CA THR A 511 -25.53 -8.40 10.21
C THR A 511 -24.86 -9.66 9.68
N ALA A 512 -23.62 -9.53 9.20
CA ALA A 512 -22.79 -10.66 8.83
C ALA A 512 -21.67 -10.82 9.86
N ARG A 513 -21.59 -11.97 10.51
CA ARG A 513 -20.49 -12.34 11.42
C ARG A 513 -19.55 -13.29 10.71
N LEU A 514 -18.27 -12.99 10.75
CA LEU A 514 -17.18 -13.74 10.14
C LEU A 514 -16.36 -14.37 11.26
N ASP A 515 -16.08 -15.67 11.14
CA ASP A 515 -15.20 -16.41 12.05
C ASP A 515 -14.43 -17.51 11.30
N GLY A 516 -13.35 -18.03 11.90
CA GLY A 516 -12.57 -19.15 11.37
C GLY A 516 -11.16 -18.76 10.93
N ARG A 517 -10.68 -19.38 9.85
CA ARG A 517 -9.33 -19.11 9.28
C ARG A 517 -9.46 -18.52 7.88
N VAL A 518 -8.51 -17.71 7.45
CA VAL A 518 -8.52 -17.06 6.12
C VAL A 518 -8.77 -18.06 4.97
N ALA A 519 -8.21 -19.27 5.04
CA ALA A 519 -8.39 -20.30 4.01
C ALA A 519 -9.77 -20.99 4.04
N ARG A 520 -10.50 -20.91 5.16
CA ARG A 520 -11.84 -21.51 5.36
C ARG A 520 -12.68 -20.58 6.25
N PRO A 521 -13.12 -19.43 5.72
CA PRO A 521 -13.96 -18.52 6.47
C PRO A 521 -15.36 -19.11 6.64
N ARG A 522 -15.96 -18.85 7.80
CA ARG A 522 -17.37 -19.09 8.06
C ARG A 522 -18.06 -17.74 8.19
N VAL A 523 -19.14 -17.54 7.45
CA VAL A 523 -19.92 -16.30 7.49
C VAL A 523 -21.36 -16.63 7.88
N ARG A 524 -21.83 -16.09 8.99
CA ARG A 524 -23.23 -16.17 9.42
C ARG A 524 -23.92 -14.84 9.14
N ILE A 525 -24.96 -14.86 8.32
CA ILE A 525 -25.72 -13.67 7.91
C ILE A 525 -27.10 -13.74 8.56
N GLU A 526 -27.45 -12.69 9.29
CA GLU A 526 -28.78 -12.43 9.83
C GLU A 526 -29.34 -11.22 9.11
N ALA A 527 -30.48 -11.35 8.43
CA ALA A 527 -31.11 -10.26 7.69
C ALA A 527 -32.60 -10.13 8.02
N THR A 528 -33.09 -8.90 8.05
CA THR A 528 -34.49 -8.56 8.27
C THR A 528 -34.90 -7.50 7.26
N ALA A 529 -36.08 -7.68 6.68
CA ALA A 529 -36.70 -6.76 5.75
C ALA A 529 -38.10 -6.43 6.28
N ASP A 530 -38.41 -5.14 6.35
CA ASP A 530 -39.66 -4.63 6.90
C ASP A 530 -40.17 -3.47 6.03
N ASP A 531 -41.44 -3.56 5.65
CA ASP A 531 -42.16 -2.55 4.86
C ASP A 531 -41.42 -2.08 3.59
N LEU A 532 -40.70 -2.99 2.92
CA LEU A 532 -39.97 -2.66 1.69
C LEU A 532 -40.96 -2.33 0.55
N GLY A 533 -40.62 -1.28 -0.20
CA GLY A 533 -41.37 -0.86 -1.39
C GLY A 533 -40.42 -0.62 -2.56
N GLY A 534 -40.86 -0.95 -3.76
CA GLY A 534 -40.01 -0.87 -4.94
C GLY A 534 -40.64 -1.41 -6.21
N THR A 535 -39.78 -1.64 -7.20
CA THR A 535 -40.14 -2.17 -8.52
C THR A 535 -39.36 -3.44 -8.83
N ILE A 536 -39.98 -4.37 -9.55
CA ILE A 536 -39.34 -5.57 -10.10
C ILE A 536 -39.95 -5.93 -11.48
N GLY A 537 -39.14 -6.05 -12.51
CA GLY A 537 -39.56 -6.11 -13.91
C GLY A 537 -40.45 -4.92 -14.27
N ARG A 538 -41.71 -5.22 -14.58
CA ARG A 538 -42.78 -4.25 -14.84
C ARG A 538 -43.79 -4.16 -13.69
N ALA A 539 -43.49 -4.78 -12.56
CA ALA A 539 -44.32 -4.77 -11.38
C ALA A 539 -43.78 -3.80 -10.33
N ALA A 540 -44.66 -3.34 -9.46
CA ALA A 540 -44.32 -2.63 -8.24
C ALA A 540 -44.88 -3.38 -7.03
N PHE A 541 -44.25 -3.20 -5.88
CA PHE A 541 -44.69 -3.80 -4.63
C PHE A 541 -44.52 -2.81 -3.48
N VAL A 542 -45.35 -2.97 -2.46
CA VAL A 542 -45.29 -2.19 -1.21
C VAL A 542 -45.55 -3.09 -0.01
N GLY A 543 -44.94 -2.75 1.12
CA GLY A 543 -45.12 -3.48 2.36
C GLY A 543 -44.53 -4.87 2.37
N LEU A 544 -43.47 -5.11 1.61
CA LEU A 544 -42.74 -6.37 1.63
C LEU A 544 -41.95 -6.51 2.94
N GLY A 545 -42.33 -7.49 3.76
CA GLY A 545 -41.62 -7.87 4.97
C GLY A 545 -41.37 -9.38 4.99
N CYS A 546 -40.22 -9.79 5.54
CA CYS A 546 -39.87 -11.20 5.70
C CYS A 546 -39.45 -11.49 7.13
N ALA A 547 -39.73 -12.71 7.59
CA ALA A 547 -39.19 -13.21 8.85
C ALA A 547 -37.65 -13.14 8.84
N PRO A 548 -37.00 -13.04 10.02
CA PRO A 548 -35.54 -12.99 10.10
C PRO A 548 -34.89 -14.15 9.36
N LEU A 549 -34.08 -13.79 8.36
CA LEU A 549 -33.36 -14.73 7.52
C LEU A 549 -32.03 -15.06 8.17
N SER A 550 -31.76 -16.36 8.40
CA SER A 550 -30.50 -16.85 8.96
C SER A 550 -29.78 -17.78 7.98
N LEU A 551 -28.63 -17.34 7.49
CA LEU A 551 -27.81 -18.05 6.51
C LEU A 551 -26.42 -18.32 7.09
N THR A 552 -25.84 -19.48 6.80
CA THR A 552 -24.41 -19.74 7.01
C THR A 552 -23.77 -20.10 5.68
N TRP A 553 -22.71 -19.37 5.33
CA TRP A 553 -21.84 -19.69 4.23
C TRP A 553 -20.52 -20.24 4.76
N GLU A 554 -20.19 -21.48 4.38
CA GLU A 554 -18.97 -22.18 4.80
C GLU A 554 -18.53 -23.15 3.69
N SER A 555 -17.24 -23.18 3.36
CA SER A 555 -16.68 -24.08 2.34
C SER A 555 -17.43 -24.02 1.00
N SER A 556 -17.74 -22.80 0.53
CA SER A 556 -18.49 -22.54 -0.71
C SER A 556 -19.92 -23.11 -0.75
N ARG A 557 -20.51 -23.47 0.41
CA ARG A 557 -21.90 -23.91 0.52
C ARG A 557 -22.69 -22.91 1.37
N LEU A 558 -23.84 -22.48 0.85
CA LEU A 558 -24.80 -21.67 1.57
C LEU A 558 -25.87 -22.58 2.19
N ARG A 559 -26.09 -22.46 3.50
CA ARG A 559 -27.10 -23.18 4.26
C ARG A 559 -28.07 -22.20 4.88
N LEU A 560 -29.35 -22.37 4.59
CA LEU A 560 -30.46 -21.70 5.26
C LEU A 560 -30.83 -22.48 6.53
N HIS A 561 -31.15 -21.78 7.62
CA HIS A 561 -31.52 -22.41 8.89
C HIS A 561 -33.03 -22.55 9.07
N ASP A 562 -33.80 -21.65 8.46
CA ASP A 562 -35.24 -21.50 8.67
C ASP A 562 -35.95 -21.27 7.34
N ASP A 563 -37.23 -21.64 7.24
CA ASP A 563 -38.04 -21.30 6.07
C ASP A 563 -38.13 -19.77 5.88
N ILE A 564 -38.17 -19.31 4.64
CA ILE A 564 -38.29 -17.89 4.30
C ILE A 564 -39.78 -17.56 4.18
N ASP A 565 -40.34 -17.08 5.28
CA ASP A 565 -41.71 -16.55 5.32
C ASP A 565 -41.69 -15.07 4.94
N CYS A 566 -42.29 -14.72 3.79
CA CYS A 566 -42.41 -13.35 3.33
C CYS A 566 -43.87 -12.97 3.09
N SER A 567 -44.19 -11.70 3.30
CA SER A 567 -45.49 -11.12 2.98
C SER A 567 -45.32 -9.77 2.32
N ALA A 568 -46.23 -9.41 1.43
CA ALA A 568 -46.32 -8.07 0.86
C ALA A 568 -47.76 -7.57 0.97
N ARG A 569 -47.92 -6.30 1.36
CA ARG A 569 -49.26 -5.69 1.47
C ARG A 569 -49.96 -5.68 0.11
N SER A 570 -49.23 -5.29 -0.93
CA SER A 570 -49.78 -5.28 -2.28
C SER A 570 -48.67 -5.36 -3.35
N VAL A 571 -48.98 -6.03 -4.46
CA VAL A 571 -48.13 -6.14 -5.64
C VAL A 571 -48.98 -5.82 -6.87
N ASN A 572 -48.53 -4.88 -7.69
CA ASN A 572 -49.21 -4.50 -8.91
C ASN A 572 -48.33 -4.81 -10.13
N ALA A 573 -48.81 -5.73 -10.98
CA ALA A 573 -48.19 -6.10 -12.25
C ALA A 573 -49.14 -5.85 -13.44
N GLY A 574 -50.00 -4.83 -13.33
CA GLY A 574 -51.16 -4.59 -14.20
C GLY A 574 -52.47 -5.10 -13.57
N VAL A 575 -52.37 -6.18 -12.79
CA VAL A 575 -53.41 -6.61 -11.84
C VAL A 575 -52.83 -6.54 -10.44
N THR A 576 -53.62 -6.04 -9.49
CA THR A 576 -53.23 -5.90 -8.10
C THR A 576 -53.51 -7.19 -7.32
N LEU A 577 -52.49 -7.68 -6.62
CA LEU A 577 -52.54 -8.77 -5.65
C LEU A 577 -52.34 -8.17 -4.26
N ASP A 578 -53.34 -8.30 -3.39
CA ASP A 578 -53.29 -7.77 -2.03
C ASP A 578 -52.99 -8.88 -1.02
N THR A 579 -52.38 -8.55 0.12
CA THR A 579 -52.08 -9.51 1.20
C THR A 579 -51.33 -10.76 0.74
N LEU A 580 -50.34 -10.55 -0.13
CA LEU A 580 -49.47 -11.62 -0.63
C LEU A 580 -48.71 -12.22 0.56
N HIS A 581 -48.72 -13.53 0.65
CA HIS A 581 -47.83 -14.30 1.52
C HIS A 581 -47.21 -15.42 0.71
N LEU A 582 -45.97 -15.77 1.02
CA LEU A 582 -45.27 -16.91 0.46
C LEU A 582 -44.30 -17.47 1.47
N THR A 583 -44.11 -18.79 1.40
CA THR A 583 -43.07 -19.47 2.15
C THR A 583 -42.16 -20.26 1.22
N LEU A 584 -40.85 -20.00 1.31
CA LEU A 584 -39.83 -20.77 0.60
C LEU A 584 -39.04 -21.65 1.57
N GLN A 585 -38.79 -22.88 1.19
CA GLN A 585 -38.04 -23.86 1.96
C GLN A 585 -36.84 -24.36 1.14
N GLN A 586 -35.68 -24.48 1.81
CA GLN A 586 -34.53 -25.17 1.23
C GLN A 586 -34.61 -26.67 1.57
N THR A 587 -34.69 -27.51 0.55
CA THR A 587 -34.69 -28.98 0.66
C THR A 587 -33.34 -29.55 0.24
N ALA A 588 -33.12 -30.86 0.44
CA ALA A 588 -31.91 -31.53 -0.06
C ALA A 588 -31.80 -31.49 -1.60
N GLU A 589 -32.95 -31.42 -2.28
CA GLU A 589 -33.07 -31.39 -3.74
C GLU A 589 -33.13 -29.95 -4.30
N GLY A 590 -33.07 -28.92 -3.43
CA GLY A 590 -32.96 -27.51 -3.81
C GLY A 590 -33.96 -26.59 -3.10
N TRP A 591 -34.79 -25.88 -3.86
CA TRP A 591 -35.75 -24.90 -3.35
C TRP A 591 -37.18 -25.34 -3.65
N ARG A 592 -38.05 -25.22 -2.65
CA ARG A 592 -39.48 -25.52 -2.75
C ARG A 592 -40.30 -24.34 -2.27
N LEU A 593 -41.29 -23.93 -3.05
CA LEU A 593 -42.37 -23.09 -2.57
C LEU A 593 -43.29 -23.97 -1.73
N ARG A 594 -43.33 -23.74 -0.41
CA ARG A 594 -44.17 -24.49 0.51
C ARG A 594 -45.62 -24.06 0.36
N ASP A 595 -45.87 -22.77 0.25
CA ASP A 595 -47.19 -22.19 0.03
C ASP A 595 -47.04 -20.75 -0.51
N ALA A 596 -48.03 -20.30 -1.28
CA ALA A 596 -48.20 -18.89 -1.60
C ALA A 596 -49.68 -18.56 -1.73
N GLY A 597 -50.08 -17.36 -1.35
CA GLY A 597 -51.45 -16.90 -1.51
C GLY A 597 -51.57 -15.38 -1.54
N ALA A 598 -52.63 -14.90 -2.17
CA ALA A 598 -52.97 -13.48 -2.24
C ALA A 598 -54.48 -13.30 -2.41
N GLN A 599 -54.95 -12.08 -2.13
CA GLN A 599 -56.25 -11.61 -2.55
C GLN A 599 -56.16 -11.09 -3.98
N LEU A 600 -57.12 -11.49 -4.80
CA LEU A 600 -57.18 -11.14 -6.22
C LEU A 600 -58.64 -10.89 -6.58
N MET A 601 -58.95 -9.70 -7.12
CA MET A 601 -60.29 -9.35 -7.60
C MET A 601 -61.42 -9.69 -6.61
N GLY A 602 -61.25 -9.34 -5.33
CA GLY A 602 -62.27 -9.56 -4.29
C GLY A 602 -62.38 -11.01 -3.78
N GLY A 603 -61.65 -11.94 -4.39
CA GLY A 603 -61.47 -13.32 -3.96
C GLY A 603 -60.04 -13.60 -3.51
N SER A 604 -59.63 -14.87 -3.58
CA SER A 604 -58.29 -15.33 -3.23
C SER A 604 -57.70 -16.24 -4.31
N ILE A 605 -56.39 -16.18 -4.49
CA ILE A 605 -55.60 -17.12 -5.28
C ILE A 605 -54.55 -17.78 -4.37
N ALA A 606 -54.35 -19.09 -4.48
CA ALA A 606 -53.37 -19.82 -3.69
C ALA A 606 -52.66 -20.92 -4.48
N ILE A 607 -51.38 -21.12 -4.21
CA ILE A 607 -50.53 -22.19 -4.75
C ILE A 607 -50.06 -23.03 -3.56
N ALA A 608 -50.41 -24.32 -3.56
CA ALA A 608 -50.26 -25.18 -2.38
C ALA A 608 -48.85 -25.74 -2.17
N ALA A 609 -48.08 -26.01 -3.24
CA ALA A 609 -46.66 -26.32 -3.20
C ALA A 609 -46.12 -26.41 -4.63
N ALA A 610 -44.88 -25.98 -4.85
CA ALA A 610 -44.20 -26.13 -6.14
C ALA A 610 -42.70 -26.33 -5.92
N ASP A 611 -42.10 -27.28 -6.63
CA ASP A 611 -40.64 -27.39 -6.68
C ASP A 611 -40.11 -26.33 -7.66
N ILE A 612 -39.23 -25.47 -7.16
CA ILE A 612 -38.71 -24.31 -7.90
C ILE A 612 -37.18 -24.40 -8.11
N THR A 613 -36.59 -25.58 -7.88
CA THR A 613 -35.16 -25.80 -8.09
C THR A 613 -34.79 -25.83 -9.57
N GLY A 614 -33.71 -25.13 -9.91
CA GLY A 614 -33.00 -25.30 -11.18
C GLY A 614 -33.58 -24.41 -12.30
N SER A 615 -33.13 -24.66 -13.52
CA SER A 615 -33.57 -23.93 -14.73
C SER A 615 -34.67 -24.67 -15.49
N GLY A 616 -35.25 -25.72 -14.92
CA GLY A 616 -36.32 -26.49 -15.52
C GLY A 616 -37.69 -25.79 -15.39
N PRO A 617 -38.72 -26.29 -16.10
CA PRO A 617 -40.06 -25.76 -15.97
C PRO A 617 -40.65 -26.04 -14.58
N ILE A 618 -41.27 -25.03 -13.98
CA ILE A 618 -41.96 -25.16 -12.68
C ILE A 618 -43.41 -25.56 -12.95
N VAL A 619 -43.86 -26.69 -12.38
CA VAL A 619 -45.25 -27.16 -12.52
C VAL A 619 -45.99 -26.96 -11.21
N ALA A 620 -47.14 -26.28 -11.26
CA ALA A 620 -47.96 -26.03 -10.08
C ALA A 620 -49.44 -25.86 -10.46
N THR A 621 -50.33 -25.94 -9.47
CA THR A 621 -51.75 -25.62 -9.62
C THR A 621 -52.09 -24.43 -8.74
N ALA A 622 -52.63 -23.37 -9.35
CA ALA A 622 -53.22 -22.25 -8.62
C ALA A 622 -54.71 -22.48 -8.44
N ASN A 623 -55.20 -22.29 -7.22
CA ASN A 623 -56.62 -22.36 -6.89
C ASN A 623 -57.16 -20.95 -6.72
N ILE A 624 -58.20 -20.60 -7.46
CA ILE A 624 -58.93 -19.34 -7.29
C ILE A 624 -60.25 -19.61 -6.57
N ARG A 625 -60.62 -18.72 -5.66
CA ARG A 625 -61.88 -18.78 -4.92
C ARG A 625 -62.51 -17.41 -4.80
N GLY A 626 -63.79 -17.31 -5.12
CA GLY A 626 -64.63 -16.15 -4.92
C GLY A 626 -64.23 -14.94 -5.77
N ILE A 627 -63.64 -15.15 -6.96
CA ILE A 627 -63.25 -14.04 -7.84
C ILE A 627 -64.50 -13.25 -8.25
N ASP A 628 -64.55 -11.98 -7.87
CA ASP A 628 -65.70 -11.10 -8.08
C ASP A 628 -65.71 -10.56 -9.50
N LEU A 629 -66.72 -10.97 -10.27
CA LEU A 629 -66.87 -10.59 -11.67
C LEU A 629 -67.07 -9.08 -11.87
N ALA A 630 -67.62 -8.36 -10.89
CA ALA A 630 -67.76 -6.91 -10.96
C ALA A 630 -66.39 -6.20 -10.92
N ARG A 631 -65.39 -6.80 -10.25
CA ARG A 631 -64.02 -6.28 -10.27
C ARG A 631 -63.28 -6.62 -11.56
N VAL A 632 -63.62 -7.74 -12.19
CA VAL A 632 -63.11 -8.10 -13.53
C VAL A 632 -63.65 -7.12 -14.57
N GLU A 633 -64.95 -6.80 -14.54
CA GLU A 633 -65.56 -5.74 -15.37
C GLU A 633 -64.83 -4.41 -15.21
N ALA A 634 -64.63 -3.96 -13.96
CA ALA A 634 -63.94 -2.71 -13.66
C ALA A 634 -62.49 -2.67 -14.19
N LEU A 635 -61.82 -3.83 -14.28
CA LEU A 635 -60.48 -3.91 -14.88
C LEU A 635 -60.51 -3.78 -16.41
N LEU A 636 -61.51 -4.40 -17.05
CA LEU A 636 -61.68 -4.36 -18.51
C LEU A 636 -62.07 -2.97 -19.01
N ASP A 637 -62.71 -2.16 -18.16
CA ASP A 637 -63.13 -0.77 -18.45
C ASP A 637 -63.97 -0.66 -19.73
N ASP A 638 -64.85 -1.65 -19.97
CA ASP A 638 -65.76 -1.68 -21.11
C ASP A 638 -67.18 -1.22 -20.68
N PRO A 639 -67.63 -0.02 -21.07
CA PRO A 639 -68.94 0.50 -20.68
C PRO A 639 -70.11 -0.28 -21.29
N ALA A 640 -69.87 -1.14 -22.28
CA ALA A 640 -70.89 -1.99 -22.86
C ALA A 640 -71.12 -3.28 -22.06
N LEU A 641 -70.26 -3.60 -21.10
CA LEU A 641 -70.23 -4.86 -20.38
C LEU A 641 -70.61 -4.65 -18.91
N THR A 642 -71.52 -5.47 -18.40
CA THR A 642 -71.77 -5.62 -16.96
C THR A 642 -71.67 -7.08 -16.58
N LEU A 643 -70.89 -7.39 -15.54
CA LEU A 643 -70.68 -8.73 -15.02
C LEU A 643 -70.92 -8.76 -13.51
N THR A 644 -71.74 -9.70 -13.04
CA THR A 644 -71.91 -9.97 -11.60
C THR A 644 -71.83 -11.46 -11.33
N GLY A 645 -71.55 -11.81 -10.07
CA GLY A 645 -71.37 -13.20 -9.64
C GLY A 645 -69.92 -13.47 -9.24
N ARG A 646 -69.63 -14.72 -8.86
CA ARG A 646 -68.32 -15.11 -8.34
C ARG A 646 -67.84 -16.41 -8.96
N LEU A 647 -66.56 -16.49 -9.26
CA LEU A 647 -65.93 -17.67 -9.87
C LEU A 647 -64.92 -18.36 -8.93
N ASP A 648 -64.94 -19.69 -8.96
CA ASP A 648 -64.00 -20.61 -8.31
C ASP A 648 -63.31 -21.45 -9.39
N GLY A 649 -62.09 -21.95 -9.15
CA GLY A 649 -61.40 -22.73 -10.17
C GLY A 649 -60.03 -23.25 -9.80
N GLU A 650 -59.56 -24.17 -10.64
CA GLU A 650 -58.24 -24.79 -10.59
C GLU A 650 -57.49 -24.50 -11.88
N LEU A 651 -56.30 -23.93 -11.75
CA LEU A 651 -55.48 -23.40 -12.82
C LEU A 651 -54.11 -24.10 -12.80
N PRO A 652 -53.97 -25.29 -13.41
CA PRO A 652 -52.69 -25.95 -13.56
C PRO A 652 -51.85 -25.17 -14.59
N PHE A 653 -50.63 -24.81 -14.18
CA PHE A 653 -49.71 -24.07 -15.02
C PHE A 653 -48.29 -24.64 -14.96
N THR A 654 -47.58 -24.43 -16.06
CA THR A 654 -46.15 -24.68 -16.20
C THR A 654 -45.47 -23.34 -16.44
N LEU A 655 -44.56 -22.92 -15.59
CA LEU A 655 -43.72 -21.74 -15.82
C LEU A 655 -42.45 -22.19 -16.55
N GLN A 656 -42.28 -21.72 -17.78
CA GLN A 656 -41.11 -22.03 -18.62
C GLN A 656 -40.46 -20.72 -19.05
N ASP A 657 -39.17 -20.52 -18.75
CA ASP A 657 -38.42 -19.29 -19.06
C ASP A 657 -39.13 -18.00 -18.56
N GLY A 658 -39.81 -18.10 -17.41
CA GLY A 658 -40.60 -17.01 -16.83
C GLY A 658 -41.96 -16.76 -17.49
N VAL A 659 -42.35 -17.57 -18.48
CA VAL A 659 -43.66 -17.49 -19.15
C VAL A 659 -44.59 -18.58 -18.59
N PRO A 660 -45.74 -18.22 -17.99
CA PRO A 660 -46.71 -19.22 -17.53
C PRO A 660 -47.45 -19.79 -18.74
N ILE A 661 -47.65 -21.11 -18.75
CA ILE A 661 -48.46 -21.83 -19.75
C ILE A 661 -49.53 -22.57 -18.97
N LEU A 662 -50.79 -22.34 -19.29
CA LEU A 662 -51.92 -22.98 -18.64
C LEU A 662 -52.59 -23.92 -19.64
N ARG A 663 -52.84 -25.16 -19.20
CA ARG A 663 -53.51 -26.18 -20.03
C ARG A 663 -54.67 -26.77 -19.25
N ALA A 664 -55.87 -26.77 -19.84
CA ALA A 664 -57.07 -27.34 -19.24
C ALA A 664 -57.40 -26.78 -17.84
N GLY A 665 -57.21 -25.48 -17.62
CA GLY A 665 -57.72 -24.81 -16.41
C GLY A 665 -59.24 -24.84 -16.38
N LYS A 666 -59.82 -24.97 -15.19
CA LYS A 666 -61.26 -25.11 -14.99
C LYS A 666 -61.75 -24.03 -14.04
N VAL A 667 -62.79 -23.33 -14.45
CA VAL A 667 -63.43 -22.28 -13.66
C VAL A 667 -64.93 -22.50 -13.68
N HIS A 668 -65.59 -22.29 -12.56
CA HIS A 668 -67.03 -22.42 -12.44
C HIS A 668 -67.60 -21.30 -11.56
N SER A 669 -68.88 -20.99 -11.75
CA SER A 669 -69.59 -20.04 -10.89
C SER A 669 -69.90 -20.66 -9.54
N SER A 670 -69.59 -19.94 -8.46
CA SER A 670 -69.96 -20.30 -7.08
C SER A 670 -71.42 -19.95 -6.72
N GLY A 671 -72.13 -19.27 -7.62
CA GLY A 671 -73.53 -18.88 -7.47
C GLY A 671 -74.06 -18.14 -8.70
N PRO A 672 -75.34 -17.72 -8.71
CA PRO A 672 -75.94 -17.03 -9.85
C PRO A 672 -75.36 -15.62 -10.04
N GLY A 673 -75.53 -15.08 -11.25
CA GLY A 673 -75.05 -13.76 -11.61
C GLY A 673 -75.64 -13.25 -12.92
N VAL A 674 -75.08 -12.17 -13.45
CA VAL A 674 -75.60 -11.47 -14.64
C VAL A 674 -74.45 -11.17 -15.59
N ILE A 675 -74.68 -11.42 -16.88
CA ILE A 675 -73.86 -10.94 -18.00
C ILE A 675 -74.74 -10.04 -18.86
N ARG A 676 -74.34 -8.78 -19.01
CA ARG A 676 -75.03 -7.80 -19.86
C ARG A 676 -74.04 -7.21 -20.84
N TYR A 677 -74.22 -7.48 -22.13
CA TYR A 677 -73.37 -6.93 -23.19
C TYR A 677 -74.22 -6.13 -24.19
N ARG A 678 -74.04 -4.81 -24.20
CA ARG A 678 -74.82 -3.84 -25.01
C ARG A 678 -73.88 -2.83 -25.68
N PRO A 679 -73.16 -3.21 -26.76
CA PRO A 679 -72.28 -2.30 -27.46
C PRO A 679 -73.06 -1.14 -28.10
N PRO A 680 -72.51 0.10 -28.13
CA PRO A 680 -73.21 1.30 -28.59
C PRO A 680 -73.59 1.26 -30.07
N THR A 681 -72.84 0.53 -30.89
CA THR A 681 -73.15 0.32 -32.31
C THR A 681 -73.00 -1.17 -32.65
N PRO A 682 -74.06 -1.88 -33.08
CA PRO A 682 -73.93 -3.25 -33.57
C PRO A 682 -73.08 -3.27 -34.86
N PRO A 683 -72.27 -4.32 -35.13
CA PRO A 683 -71.45 -4.39 -36.34
C PRO A 683 -72.33 -4.28 -37.59
N ALA A 684 -71.89 -3.50 -38.58
CA ALA A 684 -72.66 -3.26 -39.82
C ALA A 684 -72.88 -4.54 -40.66
N GLN A 685 -72.05 -5.57 -40.45
CA GLN A 685 -72.21 -6.92 -40.99
C GLN A 685 -71.94 -7.92 -39.86
N GLU A 686 -72.97 -8.64 -39.44
CA GLU A 686 -72.91 -9.66 -38.39
C GLU A 686 -73.68 -10.90 -38.87
N SER A 687 -73.15 -12.10 -38.61
CA SER A 687 -73.88 -13.34 -38.92
C SER A 687 -75.12 -13.46 -38.02
N THR A 688 -76.14 -14.20 -38.47
CA THR A 688 -77.36 -14.46 -37.67
C THR A 688 -77.01 -15.09 -36.31
N GLU A 689 -75.97 -15.92 -36.26
CA GLU A 689 -75.49 -16.59 -35.05
C GLU A 689 -74.87 -15.61 -34.05
N LEU A 690 -74.02 -14.68 -34.51
CA LEU A 690 -73.47 -13.64 -33.64
C LEU A 690 -74.58 -12.69 -33.17
N ALA A 691 -75.51 -12.31 -34.04
CA ALA A 691 -76.63 -11.45 -33.68
C ALA A 691 -77.52 -12.10 -32.60
N LEU A 692 -77.76 -13.41 -32.70
CA LEU A 692 -78.48 -14.19 -31.69
C LEU A 692 -77.67 -14.30 -30.38
N THR A 693 -76.36 -14.52 -30.47
CA THR A 693 -75.46 -14.59 -29.30
C THR A 693 -75.42 -13.26 -28.56
N ARG A 694 -75.25 -12.14 -29.27
CA ARG A 694 -75.32 -10.79 -28.69
C ARG A 694 -76.69 -10.55 -28.04
N LYS A 695 -77.78 -10.93 -28.71
CA LYS A 695 -79.12 -10.81 -28.13
C LYS A 695 -79.29 -11.70 -26.89
N ALA A 696 -78.69 -12.88 -26.86
CA ALA A 696 -78.69 -13.75 -25.67
C ALA A 696 -77.89 -13.13 -24.52
N LEU A 697 -76.76 -12.46 -24.79
CA LEU A 697 -75.93 -11.78 -23.81
C LEU A 697 -76.42 -10.38 -23.42
N SER A 698 -77.47 -9.86 -24.05
CA SER A 698 -77.94 -8.47 -23.82
C SER A 698 -78.45 -8.22 -22.41
N ASN A 699 -78.85 -9.28 -21.68
CA ASN A 699 -79.28 -9.29 -20.27
C ASN A 699 -79.40 -10.74 -19.77
N LEU A 700 -78.30 -11.50 -19.81
CA LEU A 700 -78.29 -12.91 -19.42
C LEU A 700 -78.11 -13.05 -17.90
N GLU A 701 -79.16 -13.48 -17.21
CA GLU A 701 -79.12 -13.90 -15.81
C GLU A 701 -78.72 -15.39 -15.78
N PHE A 702 -77.51 -15.69 -15.33
CA PHE A 702 -77.00 -17.07 -15.31
C PHE A 702 -77.21 -17.73 -13.94
N ASP A 703 -77.58 -19.01 -13.99
CA ASP A 703 -77.64 -19.90 -12.83
C ASP A 703 -76.28 -20.59 -12.63
N SER A 704 -75.60 -20.96 -13.73
CA SER A 704 -74.28 -21.58 -13.70
C SER A 704 -73.42 -21.19 -14.90
N VAL A 705 -72.12 -21.03 -14.66
CA VAL A 705 -71.07 -20.89 -15.67
C VAL A 705 -70.04 -21.99 -15.41
N ASP A 706 -69.73 -22.78 -16.43
CA ASP A 706 -68.59 -23.70 -16.44
C ASP A 706 -67.66 -23.29 -17.57
N ALA A 707 -66.36 -23.09 -17.30
CA ALA A 707 -65.41 -22.61 -18.28
C ALA A 707 -64.08 -23.39 -18.23
N THR A 708 -63.51 -23.62 -19.41
CA THR A 708 -62.15 -24.11 -19.59
C THR A 708 -61.24 -23.00 -20.10
N LEU A 709 -60.03 -22.93 -19.56
CA LEU A 709 -59.01 -21.94 -19.90
C LEU A 709 -57.77 -22.64 -20.44
N ASP A 710 -57.25 -22.14 -21.56
CA ASP A 710 -55.95 -22.51 -22.11
C ASP A 710 -55.15 -21.24 -22.43
N TYR A 711 -53.95 -21.11 -21.86
CA TYR A 711 -53.06 -19.98 -22.10
C TYR A 711 -51.73 -20.47 -22.68
N GLY A 712 -51.43 -20.01 -23.90
CA GLY A 712 -50.23 -20.38 -24.65
C GLY A 712 -49.02 -19.49 -24.36
N ALA A 713 -47.84 -19.98 -24.73
CA ALA A 713 -46.58 -19.22 -24.62
C ALA A 713 -46.57 -17.96 -25.52
N ASP A 714 -47.39 -17.93 -26.57
CA ASP A 714 -47.61 -16.76 -27.44
C ASP A 714 -48.46 -15.66 -26.80
N GLY A 715 -49.06 -15.94 -25.63
CA GLY A 715 -49.94 -15.01 -24.93
C GLY A 715 -51.41 -15.13 -25.32
N ALA A 716 -51.78 -16.08 -26.18
CA ALA A 716 -53.18 -16.35 -26.50
C ALA A 716 -53.86 -17.06 -25.33
N LEU A 717 -54.99 -16.52 -24.89
CA LEU A 717 -55.91 -17.11 -23.93
C LEU A 717 -57.19 -17.52 -24.68
N THR A 718 -57.50 -18.80 -24.65
CA THR A 718 -58.78 -19.34 -25.13
C THR A 718 -59.65 -19.71 -23.92
N VAL A 719 -60.88 -19.19 -23.90
CA VAL A 719 -61.88 -19.46 -22.88
C VAL A 719 -63.06 -20.15 -23.53
N GLY A 720 -63.29 -21.42 -23.21
CA GLY A 720 -64.49 -22.15 -23.60
C GLY A 720 -65.50 -22.14 -22.47
N ALA A 721 -66.60 -21.38 -22.59
CA ALA A 721 -67.59 -21.23 -21.54
C ALA A 721 -68.94 -21.86 -21.94
N ALA A 722 -69.52 -22.63 -21.02
CA ALA A 722 -70.87 -23.18 -21.07
C ALA A 722 -71.72 -22.48 -19.99
N ILE A 723 -72.64 -21.63 -20.44
CA ILE A 723 -73.45 -20.77 -19.57
C ILE A 723 -74.90 -21.25 -19.62
N ARG A 724 -75.50 -21.43 -18.44
CA ARG A 724 -76.91 -21.79 -18.29
C ARG A 724 -77.62 -20.69 -17.52
N GLY A 725 -78.73 -20.21 -18.07
CA GLY A 725 -79.45 -19.08 -17.50
C GLY A 725 -80.72 -18.74 -18.24
N ARG A 726 -81.15 -17.49 -18.11
CA ARG A 726 -82.33 -16.92 -18.77
C ARG A 726 -82.05 -15.47 -19.17
N ASN A 727 -82.64 -15.03 -20.26
CA ASN A 727 -82.60 -13.61 -20.64
C ASN A 727 -84.03 -13.07 -20.71
N PRO A 728 -84.46 -12.27 -19.72
CA PRO A 728 -85.80 -11.68 -19.67
C PRO A 728 -86.15 -10.80 -20.89
N ASP A 729 -85.13 -10.20 -21.53
CA ASP A 729 -85.30 -9.34 -22.71
C ASP A 729 -85.45 -10.15 -24.01
N LEU A 730 -85.11 -11.44 -24.00
CA LEU A 730 -85.25 -12.36 -25.15
C LEU A 730 -86.56 -13.15 -25.09
N ASP A 731 -86.74 -13.91 -24.02
CA ASP A 731 -87.93 -14.70 -23.70
C ASP A 731 -87.84 -15.11 -22.22
N ALA A 732 -88.71 -14.54 -21.39
CA ALA A 732 -88.68 -14.72 -19.93
C ALA A 732 -88.90 -16.17 -19.47
N GLN A 733 -89.47 -17.05 -20.30
CA GLN A 733 -89.74 -18.45 -19.93
C GLN A 733 -88.75 -19.45 -20.51
N ARG A 734 -88.02 -19.09 -21.57
CA ARG A 734 -87.13 -20.03 -22.26
C ARG A 734 -85.72 -20.03 -21.63
N PRO A 735 -85.20 -21.19 -21.21
CA PRO A 735 -83.82 -21.28 -20.74
C PRO A 735 -82.83 -21.02 -21.89
N VAL A 736 -81.75 -20.32 -21.58
CA VAL A 736 -80.63 -20.06 -22.47
C VAL A 736 -79.48 -20.98 -22.09
N HIS A 737 -79.07 -21.82 -23.04
CA HIS A 737 -77.86 -22.63 -22.95
C HIS A 737 -76.89 -22.10 -24.00
N LEU A 738 -75.89 -21.35 -23.55
CA LEU A 738 -74.94 -20.68 -24.43
C LEU A 738 -73.56 -21.32 -24.28
N ASN A 739 -73.07 -21.91 -25.35
CA ASN A 739 -71.69 -22.35 -25.45
C ASN A 739 -70.94 -21.34 -26.32
N LEU A 740 -69.90 -20.73 -25.76
CA LEU A 740 -69.12 -19.71 -26.43
C LEU A 740 -67.63 -19.95 -26.22
N THR A 741 -66.85 -19.72 -27.27
CA THR A 741 -65.40 -19.70 -27.21
C THR A 741 -64.93 -18.27 -27.42
N LEU A 742 -64.15 -17.75 -26.48
CA LEU A 742 -63.52 -16.43 -26.56
C LEU A 742 -62.02 -16.62 -26.71
N GLU A 743 -61.43 -15.86 -27.62
CA GLU A 743 -59.98 -15.80 -27.78
C GLU A 743 -59.52 -14.36 -27.54
N THR A 744 -58.53 -14.19 -26.67
CA THR A 744 -57.92 -12.89 -26.39
C THR A 744 -56.42 -13.03 -26.21
N ASN A 745 -55.66 -11.97 -26.46
CA ASN A 745 -54.24 -11.96 -26.14
C ASN A 745 -54.04 -11.34 -24.75
N LEU A 746 -54.00 -12.19 -23.71
CA LEU A 746 -53.86 -11.76 -22.33
C LEU A 746 -52.50 -11.08 -22.10
N ARG A 747 -51.44 -11.48 -22.81
CA ARG A 747 -50.13 -10.81 -22.72
C ARG A 747 -50.22 -9.34 -23.14
N THR A 748 -50.83 -9.06 -24.29
CA THR A 748 -51.01 -7.67 -24.77
C THR A 748 -51.88 -6.86 -23.82
N LEU A 749 -52.95 -7.45 -23.29
CA LEU A 749 -53.80 -6.81 -22.29
C LEU A 749 -53.01 -6.46 -21.02
N MET A 750 -52.26 -7.43 -20.46
CA MET A 750 -51.41 -7.23 -19.28
C MET A 750 -50.31 -6.21 -19.54
N GLN A 751 -49.75 -6.13 -20.74
CA GLN A 751 -48.76 -5.10 -21.11
C GLN A 751 -49.36 -3.69 -21.11
N SER A 752 -50.60 -3.54 -21.57
CA SER A 752 -51.35 -2.27 -21.51
C SER A 752 -51.63 -1.85 -20.06
N LEU A 753 -52.08 -2.81 -19.24
CA LEU A 753 -52.37 -2.58 -17.81
C LEU A 753 -51.10 -2.28 -16.99
N SER A 754 -49.99 -2.94 -17.31
CA SER A 754 -48.66 -2.74 -16.68
C SER A 754 -47.82 -1.68 -17.38
N ALA A 755 -48.44 -0.69 -18.05
CA ALA A 755 -47.73 0.45 -18.57
C ALA A 755 -46.93 1.12 -17.44
N GLY A 756 -45.63 1.39 -17.67
CA GLY A 756 -44.71 1.81 -16.61
C GLY A 756 -45.19 3.05 -15.84
N GLU A 757 -45.84 3.99 -16.52
CA GLU A 757 -46.44 5.18 -15.90
C GLU A 757 -47.55 4.83 -14.90
N ARG A 758 -48.43 3.86 -15.22
CA ARG A 758 -49.52 3.43 -14.33
C ARG A 758 -48.99 2.73 -13.08
N VAL A 759 -48.02 1.84 -13.26
CA VAL A 759 -47.39 1.10 -12.16
C VAL A 759 -46.59 2.03 -11.26
N ASN A 760 -45.87 3.00 -11.84
CA ASN A 760 -45.13 3.99 -11.07
C ASN A 760 -46.06 4.94 -10.30
N ALA A 761 -47.14 5.42 -10.94
CA ALA A 761 -48.16 6.23 -10.26
C ALA A 761 -48.85 5.46 -9.12
N TRP A 762 -49.13 4.17 -9.32
CA TRP A 762 -49.64 3.30 -8.27
C TRP A 762 -48.66 3.19 -7.11
N LEU A 763 -47.37 2.95 -7.39
CA LEU A 763 -46.34 2.86 -6.36
C LEU A 763 -46.26 4.15 -5.54
N GLU A 764 -46.22 5.32 -6.19
CA GLU A 764 -46.16 6.63 -5.53
C GLU A 764 -47.36 6.93 -4.63
N GLN A 765 -48.54 6.35 -4.92
CA GLN A 765 -49.72 6.48 -4.08
C GLN A 765 -49.72 5.56 -2.85
N HIS A 766 -48.89 4.51 -2.85
CA HIS A 766 -48.90 3.45 -1.84
C HIS A 766 -47.59 3.29 -1.04
N LEU A 767 -46.53 4.02 -1.43
CA LEU A 767 -45.34 4.28 -0.61
C LEU A 767 -45.70 5.22 0.54
#